data_AF-A0A956JS04-F1
#
_entry.id   AF-A0A956JS04-F1
#
_cell.length_a   1.000
_cell.length_b   1.000
_cell.length_c   1.000
_cell.angle_alpha   90.00
_cell.angle_beta   90.00
_cell.angle_gamma   90.00
#
_symmetry.space_group_name_H-M   'P 1'
#
loop_
_entity.id
_entity.type
_entity.pdbx_description
1 polymer ?
#
loop_
_entity_poly.entity_id
_entity_poly.type
_entity_poly.pdbx_seq_one_letter_code
_entity_poly.pdbx_strand_id
1 'polypeptide(L)'
;MIAAVVSLSAGCGDEIHNYYGDDGTVVVPDGGGGPCDPACSAAQTCLEGACVATSTLCSASNITGVCGSGTTCFMGGCVPTASLCSTATPTGPCPVSETCLQGTCTKTSELCSTANKTGKCPSGQTCQDGVCGIEGLEPCQQHVYTKQPMIGTRSGTTAPKTVVNGALVDPGDPSVGLTSWPTWKQKGQITVDGLKFRDSNGNGVLDPYEDWRLPEICRARDLVTRMNLDQKIGVMQESSVFGGSGTNDDLDSDGQPDDLVPTNRLRNLVDQHRRYGLFRVGSVSATRIARYINNLQEMAEGLPLGIPVTITADPIHFVRQSTNSSGRQSVGSTFPVSEFPTALGLGAVNDPTLTRAWADTVRAEFMAMGMRWQLGPMADSATEPRWERVQNTFGSNPLLNAIHIRETIIGFQGSATGDLRNGIAATIKHFPGAGANEDGMDSHSFPGRYNVYPGDNMALHFLPFQAAFDVGVAALMPCYSVYKNQLKWDPEQVPVGYGYHLMTTVAKQQMGFTGMVTADWGTNGHAYGNNASLTQAQRAGKWIKAGSHQFGSDNPERFRDALDEGYLAQADIDEAVAKILEMTFKLGLFENPYVEASMAESIVRAQTNMLTGFDAQRRAIVMLKNRGHESRPSGGSATSFFPISGARYRDANSNNQRDAGEYINDTNGNGVIEIYYDGVADGLTMDANAPDPYEPFLGAYDYTTVASTDAEGAILPIVQVTDITKADIAILRVTARKGSYFGLDAGVPLSFDGPFPGTSNDGSLSASRADRNRVIDAFRVRDGYTDSTGTAVAATNPTLRIAIVMNMDRPAVIKPFINGLNNLDEVAGEPGSYPLVSDENNIVQDISNGGNGVDAFFVDFGAYDRAVLDVLFNVNKPATATWEYLQARLPMELPSSDAAVAAQYEDLPADTVNPTFNLGDGSGY
;
A
#
# COMPACT_ATOMS: atom_id res chain seq x y z
N MET A 1 15.93 -8.52 19.96
CA MET A 1 16.58 -8.78 18.67
C MET A 1 17.14 -7.52 18.03
N ILE A 2 16.46 -6.37 18.00
CA ILE A 2 17.04 -5.13 17.41
C ILE A 2 18.28 -4.65 18.15
N ALA A 3 18.30 -4.65 19.49
CA ALA A 3 19.54 -4.38 20.24
C ALA A 3 20.65 -5.41 19.95
N ALA A 4 20.28 -6.64 19.54
CA ALA A 4 21.23 -7.66 19.11
C ALA A 4 21.70 -7.45 17.65
N VAL A 5 20.82 -6.98 16.76
CA VAL A 5 21.12 -6.63 15.35
C VAL A 5 21.99 -5.37 15.28
N VAL A 6 21.70 -4.36 16.10
CA VAL A 6 22.53 -3.16 16.31
C VAL A 6 23.86 -3.50 16.99
N SER A 7 23.92 -4.55 17.82
CA SER A 7 25.19 -5.03 18.39
C SER A 7 25.98 -6.00 17.50
N LEU A 8 25.31 -6.68 16.56
CA LEU A 8 25.94 -7.60 15.61
C LEU A 8 26.55 -6.85 14.43
N SER A 9 25.99 -5.70 14.03
CA SER A 9 26.60 -4.79 13.05
C SER A 9 27.89 -4.13 13.57
N ALA A 10 28.11 -4.10 14.89
CA ALA A 10 29.36 -3.63 15.49
C ALA A 10 30.51 -4.67 15.42
N GLY A 11 30.24 -5.90 14.95
CA GLY A 11 31.20 -7.00 14.89
C GLY A 11 31.80 -7.29 13.50
N CYS A 12 31.28 -6.67 12.43
CA CYS A 12 31.83 -6.80 11.08
C CYS A 12 32.88 -5.72 10.86
N GLY A 13 34.13 -6.05 11.19
CA GLY A 13 35.29 -5.21 10.94
C GLY A 13 35.59 -5.10 9.44
N ASP A 14 35.95 -3.88 9.04
CA ASP A 14 36.69 -3.49 7.85
C ASP A 14 36.08 -3.88 6.49
N GLU A 15 35.11 -3.07 6.02
CA GLU A 15 34.87 -2.63 4.61
C GLU A 15 33.45 -2.07 4.36
N ILE A 16 32.76 -1.53 5.37
CA ILE A 16 31.61 -0.64 5.14
C ILE A 16 32.15 0.76 4.83
N HIS A 17 32.37 1.06 3.55
CA HIS A 17 32.71 2.42 3.12
C HIS A 17 31.55 3.38 3.43
N ASN A 18 31.79 4.27 4.41
CA ASN A 18 31.23 5.61 4.62
C ASN A 18 29.91 5.97 3.90
N TYR A 19 28.80 5.92 4.64
CA TYR A 19 27.50 6.52 4.25
C TYR A 19 27.13 7.71 5.14
N TYR A 20 28.06 8.65 5.25
CA TYR A 20 27.83 9.99 5.78
C TYR A 20 28.71 10.94 4.95
N GLY A 21 28.18 12.07 4.51
CA GLY A 21 29.03 13.17 4.03
C GLY A 21 30.04 13.54 5.12
N ASP A 22 31.08 14.29 4.77
CA ASP A 22 32.11 14.72 5.74
C ASP A 22 31.53 15.49 6.96
N ASP A 23 30.23 15.82 6.96
CA ASP A 23 29.43 16.36 8.07
C ASP A 23 28.13 15.59 8.45
N GLY A 24 27.78 14.48 7.78
CA GLY A 24 26.84 13.45 8.26
C GLY A 24 25.37 13.81 8.56
N THR A 25 24.73 14.76 7.86
CA THR A 25 23.30 15.08 8.10
C THR A 25 22.31 14.43 7.11
N VAL A 26 21.24 13.83 7.65
CA VAL A 26 19.97 13.47 6.95
C VAL A 26 18.84 14.32 7.56
N VAL A 27 18.02 14.97 6.72
CA VAL A 27 16.87 15.81 7.12
C VAL A 27 15.59 14.96 7.12
N VAL A 28 14.82 14.97 8.22
CA VAL A 28 13.46 14.38 8.37
C VAL A 28 12.54 15.49 8.94
N PRO A 29 11.25 15.58 8.53
CA PRO A 29 10.53 16.86 8.43
C PRO A 29 9.95 17.41 9.74
N ASP A 30 9.69 18.72 9.66
CA ASP A 30 9.20 19.61 10.71
C ASP A 30 7.91 19.12 11.39
N GLY A 31 8.03 18.82 12.68
CA GLY A 31 6.90 18.90 13.60
C GLY A 31 6.69 20.35 14.00
N GLY A 32 5.64 20.98 13.45
CA GLY A 32 4.96 22.17 13.98
C GLY A 32 5.84 23.29 14.56
N GLY A 33 6.29 24.22 13.72
CA GLY A 33 6.85 25.49 14.16
C GLY A 33 6.83 26.50 13.01
N GLY A 34 6.36 27.73 13.26
CA GLY A 34 6.41 28.80 12.26
C GLY A 34 7.85 29.15 11.83
N PRO A 35 8.02 30.04 10.84
CA PRO A 35 9.35 30.38 10.31
C PRO A 35 10.26 30.99 11.38
N CYS A 36 11.54 30.57 11.39
CA CYS A 36 12.59 31.20 12.21
C CYS A 36 13.01 32.52 11.58
N ASP A 37 13.03 33.58 12.39
CA ASP A 37 13.62 34.88 12.04
C ASP A 37 14.67 35.23 13.10
N PRO A 38 15.98 35.27 12.76
CA PRO A 38 16.55 35.10 11.42
C PRO A 38 16.57 33.64 10.93
N ALA A 39 16.73 33.45 9.62
CA ALA A 39 16.82 32.15 8.97
C ALA A 39 18.02 31.33 9.47
N CYS A 40 17.83 30.01 9.59
CA CYS A 40 18.83 29.08 10.10
C CYS A 40 19.99 28.84 9.10
N SER A 41 21.16 28.46 9.62
CA SER A 41 22.31 28.09 8.78
C SER A 41 22.13 26.71 8.13
N ALA A 42 22.92 26.39 7.11
CA ALA A 42 22.76 25.16 6.30
C ALA A 42 22.79 23.84 7.09
N ALA A 43 23.42 23.80 8.27
CA ALA A 43 23.48 22.63 9.15
C ALA A 43 22.42 22.66 10.28
N GLN A 44 21.46 23.57 10.19
CA GLN A 44 20.42 23.78 11.19
C GLN A 44 19.04 23.84 10.51
N THR A 45 18.03 23.34 11.21
CA THR A 45 16.63 23.58 10.86
C THR A 45 15.93 24.43 11.90
N CYS A 46 14.77 24.98 11.56
CA CYS A 46 13.93 25.70 12.50
C CYS A 46 13.05 24.72 13.29
N LEU A 47 13.23 24.68 14.61
CA LEU A 47 12.33 23.95 15.51
C LEU A 47 11.75 24.95 16.52
N GLU A 48 10.45 25.18 16.44
CA GLU A 48 9.71 26.11 17.31
C GLU A 48 10.28 27.54 17.39
N GLY A 49 10.76 28.06 16.26
CA GLY A 49 11.34 29.41 16.20
C GLY A 49 12.78 29.49 16.69
N ALA A 50 13.45 28.36 16.96
CA ALA A 50 14.88 28.29 17.26
C ALA A 50 15.63 27.43 16.23
N CYS A 51 16.81 27.87 15.83
CA CYS A 51 17.67 27.08 14.95
C CYS A 51 18.37 25.97 15.72
N VAL A 52 18.05 24.72 15.39
CA VAL A 52 18.62 23.51 15.99
C VAL A 52 19.45 22.76 14.95
N ALA A 53 20.56 22.14 15.37
CA ALA A 53 21.40 21.37 14.44
C ALA A 53 20.63 20.16 13.90
N THR A 54 20.65 19.95 12.59
CA THR A 54 19.89 18.87 11.93
C THR A 54 20.27 17.49 12.47
N SER A 55 21.54 17.28 12.85
CA SER A 55 22.04 16.05 13.47
C SER A 55 21.44 15.74 14.85
N THR A 56 20.87 16.73 15.53
CA THR A 56 20.23 16.57 16.84
C THR A 56 18.76 16.20 16.75
N LEU A 57 18.15 16.29 15.56
CA LEU A 57 16.75 15.95 15.35
C LEU A 57 16.48 14.46 15.51
N CYS A 58 15.23 14.16 15.85
CA CYS A 58 14.72 12.81 15.76
C CYS A 58 14.81 12.27 14.33
N SER A 59 15.44 11.11 14.19
CA SER A 59 15.59 10.43 12.91
C SER A 59 15.82 8.94 13.15
N ALA A 60 15.75 8.13 12.09
CA ALA A 60 16.06 6.71 12.16
C ALA A 60 17.47 6.42 12.75
N SER A 61 18.42 7.34 12.57
CA SER A 61 19.78 7.25 13.12
C SER A 61 19.95 7.92 14.50
N ASN A 62 19.00 8.76 14.93
CA ASN A 62 18.98 9.40 16.25
C ASN A 62 17.61 9.24 16.92
N ILE A 63 17.34 8.04 17.44
CA ILE A 63 16.07 7.68 18.11
C ILE A 63 15.87 8.36 19.48
N THR A 64 16.86 9.13 19.93
CA THR A 64 16.79 10.01 21.13
C THR A 64 16.81 11.49 20.75
N GLY A 65 16.62 11.80 19.47
CA GLY A 65 16.72 13.15 18.95
C GLY A 65 15.65 14.09 19.48
N VAL A 66 15.81 15.36 19.18
CA VAL A 66 14.90 16.42 19.62
C VAL A 66 13.71 16.50 18.67
N CYS A 67 12.53 16.75 19.25
CA CYS A 67 11.27 16.98 18.55
C CYS A 67 10.61 18.27 19.06
N GLY A 68 9.59 18.76 18.35
CA GLY A 68 8.82 19.94 18.78
C GLY A 68 8.08 19.71 20.10
N SER A 69 7.63 20.78 20.76
CA SER A 69 6.95 20.69 22.05
C SER A 69 5.71 19.81 21.97
N GLY A 70 5.48 19.07 23.07
CA GLY A 70 4.39 18.10 23.13
C GLY A 70 4.62 16.82 22.30
N THR A 71 5.78 16.67 21.65
CA THR A 71 6.17 15.45 20.94
C THR A 71 7.47 14.87 21.51
N THR A 72 7.67 13.56 21.34
CA THR A 72 8.84 12.81 21.80
C THR A 72 9.40 12.04 20.61
N CYS A 73 10.72 11.98 20.49
CA CYS A 73 11.35 11.13 19.50
C CYS A 73 11.13 9.66 19.82
N PHE A 74 10.48 8.97 18.90
CA PHE A 74 10.07 7.59 19.10
C PHE A 74 10.34 6.81 17.81
N MET A 75 11.29 5.88 17.86
CA MET A 75 11.71 5.08 16.70
C MET A 75 12.12 5.91 15.47
N GLY A 76 12.62 7.12 15.68
CA GLY A 76 13.08 8.00 14.61
C GLY A 76 12.00 8.87 13.96
N GLY A 77 10.78 8.88 14.49
CA GLY A 77 9.75 9.87 14.18
C GLY A 77 9.32 10.64 15.44
N CYS A 78 8.94 11.91 15.27
CA CYS A 78 8.38 12.71 16.35
C CYS A 78 6.89 12.40 16.52
N VAL A 79 6.53 11.78 17.65
CA VAL A 79 5.13 11.42 17.97
C VAL A 79 4.63 12.23 19.15
N PRO A 80 3.33 12.56 19.25
CA PRO A 80 2.78 13.24 20.42
C PRO A 80 3.13 12.50 21.72
N THR A 81 3.75 13.17 22.68
CA THR A 81 4.16 12.54 23.95
C THR A 81 2.96 11.96 24.69
N ALA A 82 1.79 12.59 24.56
CA ALA A 82 0.54 12.10 25.13
C ALA A 82 0.02 10.81 24.46
N SER A 83 0.46 10.49 23.25
CA SER A 83 0.07 9.23 22.59
C SER A 83 0.91 8.06 23.08
N LEU A 84 2.12 8.28 23.61
CA LEU A 84 3.03 7.24 24.12
C LEU A 84 2.39 6.41 25.24
N CYS A 85 2.81 5.14 25.30
CA CYS A 85 2.35 4.22 26.32
C CYS A 85 2.55 4.81 27.72
N SER A 86 1.44 5.01 28.42
CA SER A 86 1.41 5.62 29.74
C SER A 86 0.13 5.20 30.46
N THR A 87 0.02 5.46 31.75
CA THR A 87 -1.23 5.18 32.49
C THR A 87 -2.44 5.93 31.92
N ALA A 88 -2.22 7.11 31.32
CA ALA A 88 -3.24 7.89 30.62
C ALA A 88 -3.56 7.32 29.22
N THR A 89 -2.57 6.69 28.58
CA THR A 89 -2.69 6.06 27.26
C THR A 89 -2.23 4.60 27.34
N PRO A 90 -3.03 3.72 27.97
CA PRO A 90 -2.63 2.35 28.30
C PRO A 90 -2.49 1.42 27.08
N THR A 91 -2.69 1.96 25.88
CA THR A 91 -2.54 1.32 24.57
C THR A 91 -1.60 2.12 23.65
N GLY A 92 -0.83 3.07 24.21
CA GLY A 92 0.06 3.94 23.46
C GLY A 92 1.24 3.19 22.81
N PRO A 93 1.98 3.81 21.87
CA PRO A 93 3.16 3.21 21.27
C PRO A 93 4.23 2.81 22.28
N CYS A 94 4.83 1.66 22.01
CA CYS A 94 6.02 1.14 22.67
C CYS A 94 7.11 0.82 21.65
N PRO A 95 8.40 0.94 22.02
CA PRO A 95 9.50 0.59 21.14
C PRO A 95 9.31 -0.79 20.52
N VAL A 96 9.92 -1.02 19.36
CA VAL A 96 9.75 -2.30 18.65
C VAL A 96 10.19 -3.47 19.54
N SER A 97 9.44 -4.58 19.47
CA SER A 97 9.48 -5.74 20.37
C SER A 97 8.91 -5.51 21.78
N GLU A 98 8.19 -4.41 22.00
CA GLU A 98 7.47 -4.13 23.24
C GLU A 98 6.00 -3.79 22.94
N THR A 99 5.10 -4.24 23.82
CA THR A 99 3.67 -3.96 23.79
C THR A 99 3.31 -3.13 25.01
N CYS A 100 2.42 -2.16 24.85
CA CYS A 100 1.91 -1.37 25.96
C CYS A 100 0.98 -2.21 26.83
N LEU A 101 1.45 -2.57 28.02
CA LEU A 101 0.67 -3.29 29.02
C LEU A 101 0.27 -2.33 30.14
N GLN A 102 -0.96 -1.82 30.08
CA GLN A 102 -1.53 -0.89 31.07
C GLN A 102 -0.65 0.35 31.33
N GLY A 103 -0.08 0.89 30.26
CA GLY A 103 0.71 2.11 30.35
C GLY A 103 2.19 1.89 30.67
N THR A 104 2.66 0.65 30.63
CA THR A 104 4.09 0.31 30.67
C THR A 104 4.46 -0.50 29.45
N CYS A 105 5.50 -0.07 28.73
CA CYS A 105 6.05 -0.87 27.65
C CYS A 105 6.71 -2.13 28.21
N THR A 106 6.18 -3.27 27.77
CA THR A 106 6.61 -4.60 28.22
C THR A 106 7.05 -5.37 27.01
N LYS A 107 8.22 -6.03 27.07
CA LYS A 107 8.71 -6.86 25.97
C LYS A 107 7.64 -7.86 25.55
N THR A 108 7.38 -7.95 24.24
CA THR A 108 6.36 -8.84 23.68
C THR A 108 6.62 -10.30 24.07
N SER A 109 7.90 -10.71 24.14
CA SER A 109 8.33 -12.03 24.61
C SER A 109 7.99 -12.32 26.09
N GLU A 110 7.79 -11.28 26.90
CA GLU A 110 7.40 -11.41 28.31
C GLU A 110 5.88 -11.50 28.49
N LEU A 111 5.07 -11.26 27.45
CA LEU A 111 3.62 -11.35 27.53
C LEU A 111 3.15 -12.81 27.57
N CYS A 112 1.99 -13.03 28.21
CA CYS A 112 1.34 -14.32 28.21
C CYS A 112 0.97 -14.77 26.80
N SER A 113 1.40 -15.98 26.44
CA SER A 113 1.14 -16.59 25.14
C SER A 113 1.31 -18.10 25.23
N THR A 114 0.89 -18.85 24.21
CA THR A 114 1.15 -20.29 24.14
C THR A 114 2.64 -20.64 24.18
N ALA A 115 3.52 -19.71 23.79
CA ALA A 115 4.97 -19.81 23.88
C ALA A 115 5.53 -19.42 25.27
N ASN A 116 4.89 -18.47 25.96
CA ASN A 116 5.24 -18.05 27.32
C ASN A 116 4.05 -18.23 28.26
N LYS A 117 3.88 -19.48 28.72
CA LYS A 117 2.77 -19.91 29.58
C LYS A 117 2.77 -19.30 30.99
N THR A 118 3.83 -18.56 31.34
CA THR A 118 3.99 -17.83 32.61
C THR A 118 4.17 -16.33 32.38
N GLY A 119 3.80 -15.83 31.20
CA GLY A 119 4.01 -14.44 30.83
C GLY A 119 3.17 -13.44 31.63
N LYS A 120 3.46 -12.16 31.43
CA LYS A 120 2.76 -11.04 32.05
C LYS A 120 1.37 -10.89 31.45
N CYS A 121 0.43 -10.58 32.32
CA CYS A 121 -0.97 -10.31 32.00
C CYS A 121 -1.39 -8.94 32.53
N PRO A 122 -2.50 -8.38 32.03
CA PRO A 122 -3.11 -7.18 32.61
C PRO A 122 -3.37 -7.37 34.12
N SER A 123 -3.33 -6.27 34.89
CA SER A 123 -3.57 -6.29 36.33
C SER A 123 -4.86 -7.03 36.70
N GLY A 124 -4.75 -7.96 37.64
CA GLY A 124 -5.83 -8.86 38.06
C GLY A 124 -5.88 -10.20 37.32
N GLN A 125 -4.97 -10.46 36.38
CA GLN A 125 -4.89 -11.71 35.63
C GLN A 125 -3.51 -12.38 35.79
N THR A 126 -3.48 -13.68 35.57
CA THR A 126 -2.33 -14.60 35.57
C THR A 126 -2.31 -15.36 34.26
N CYS A 127 -1.13 -15.68 33.74
CA CYS A 127 -1.04 -16.48 32.53
C CYS A 127 -1.30 -17.95 32.86
N GLN A 128 -2.28 -18.54 32.19
CA GLN A 128 -2.68 -19.94 32.34
C GLN A 128 -2.68 -20.60 30.96
N ASP A 129 -1.65 -21.42 30.72
CA ASP A 129 -1.40 -22.09 29.44
C ASP A 129 -1.43 -21.16 28.22
N GLY A 130 -0.98 -19.92 28.42
CA GLY A 130 -0.89 -18.92 27.37
C GLY A 130 -2.12 -18.06 27.15
N VAL A 131 -3.09 -18.12 28.07
CA VAL A 131 -4.24 -17.22 28.14
C VAL A 131 -4.19 -16.45 29.45
N CYS A 132 -4.34 -15.13 29.38
CA CYS A 132 -4.47 -14.33 30.59
C CYS A 132 -5.85 -14.52 31.22
N GLY A 133 -5.88 -14.92 32.49
CA GLY A 133 -7.10 -15.17 33.25
C GLY A 133 -6.90 -15.06 34.77
N ILE A 134 -7.97 -15.01 35.54
CA ILE A 134 -7.89 -14.89 37.01
C ILE A 134 -7.32 -16.18 37.62
N GLU A 135 -6.35 -16.07 38.53
CA GLU A 135 -5.67 -17.20 39.18
C GLU A 135 -6.68 -18.15 39.86
N GLY A 136 -6.65 -19.45 39.50
CA GLY A 136 -7.51 -20.48 40.10
C GLY A 136 -8.82 -20.82 39.38
N LEU A 137 -9.08 -20.26 38.18
CA LEU A 137 -10.26 -20.55 37.35
C LEU A 137 -9.85 -21.04 35.95
N GLU A 138 -10.49 -22.07 35.41
CA GLU A 138 -10.21 -22.57 34.05
C GLU A 138 -10.43 -21.46 32.99
N PRO A 139 -9.49 -21.20 32.06
CA PRO A 139 -9.55 -20.04 31.15
C PRO A 139 -10.83 -19.95 30.31
N CYS A 140 -11.36 -21.09 29.85
CA CYS A 140 -12.58 -21.15 29.05
C CYS A 140 -13.88 -21.15 29.86
N GLN A 141 -13.80 -20.96 31.18
CA GLN A 141 -14.93 -20.71 32.07
C GLN A 141 -15.02 -19.24 32.53
N GLN A 142 -14.11 -18.37 32.05
CA GLN A 142 -14.04 -16.98 32.50
C GLN A 142 -14.84 -16.04 31.61
N HIS A 143 -15.75 -15.26 32.20
CA HIS A 143 -16.40 -14.13 31.52
C HIS A 143 -15.44 -12.94 31.47
N VAL A 144 -14.65 -12.84 30.39
CA VAL A 144 -13.68 -11.76 30.17
C VAL A 144 -14.32 -10.49 29.59
N TYR A 145 -15.51 -10.58 29.00
CA TYR A 145 -16.29 -9.43 28.55
C TYR A 145 -17.52 -9.19 29.43
N THR A 146 -17.67 -7.95 29.88
CA THR A 146 -18.78 -7.53 30.76
C THR A 146 -19.75 -6.55 30.08
N LYS A 147 -19.33 -5.91 28.98
CA LYS A 147 -20.16 -4.98 28.22
C LYS A 147 -20.88 -5.71 27.10
N GLN A 148 -22.21 -5.70 27.14
CA GLN A 148 -23.04 -6.30 26.10
C GLN A 148 -22.77 -5.67 24.73
N PRO A 149 -22.46 -6.47 23.70
CA PRO A 149 -22.34 -6.00 22.32
C PRO A 149 -23.72 -5.72 21.72
N MET A 150 -23.73 -5.02 20.59
CA MET A 150 -24.95 -4.91 19.79
C MET A 150 -25.28 -6.28 19.20
N ILE A 151 -26.51 -6.75 19.41
CA ILE A 151 -27.02 -7.95 18.77
C ILE A 151 -27.79 -7.51 17.52
N GLY A 152 -27.18 -7.69 16.35
CA GLY A 152 -27.63 -7.10 15.08
C GLY A 152 -28.99 -7.60 14.59
N THR A 153 -29.73 -6.76 13.89
CA THR A 153 -30.96 -7.18 13.21
C THR A 153 -31.02 -6.56 11.83
N ARG A 154 -31.52 -7.29 10.84
CA ARG A 154 -31.65 -6.80 9.47
C ARG A 154 -32.92 -5.96 9.39
N SER A 155 -32.80 -4.71 8.95
CA SER A 155 -33.93 -3.79 8.75
C SER A 155 -34.49 -3.87 7.32
N GLY A 156 -35.83 -3.85 7.16
CA GLY A 156 -36.52 -3.58 5.87
C GLY A 156 -36.50 -4.68 4.79
N THR A 157 -36.93 -5.91 5.11
CA THR A 157 -36.71 -7.12 4.29
C THR A 157 -37.52 -7.27 2.99
N THR A 158 -36.83 -7.51 1.88
CA THR A 158 -37.27 -8.43 0.81
C THR A 158 -36.35 -9.65 0.86
N ALA A 159 -36.90 -10.86 0.68
CA ALA A 159 -36.05 -12.07 0.65
C ALA A 159 -35.12 -12.02 -0.58
N PRO A 160 -33.84 -12.41 -0.45
CA PRO A 160 -32.92 -12.45 -1.58
C PRO A 160 -33.41 -13.41 -2.66
N LYS A 161 -33.01 -13.15 -3.90
CA LYS A 161 -33.36 -13.97 -5.08
C LYS A 161 -32.12 -14.64 -5.67
N THR A 162 -32.33 -15.66 -6.50
CA THR A 162 -31.29 -16.25 -7.34
C THR A 162 -31.83 -16.52 -8.75
N VAL A 163 -30.95 -16.70 -9.74
CA VAL A 163 -31.33 -16.98 -11.13
C VAL A 163 -31.09 -18.45 -11.47
N VAL A 164 -32.15 -19.14 -11.90
CA VAL A 164 -32.09 -20.51 -12.44
C VAL A 164 -32.70 -20.52 -13.83
N ASN A 165 -31.94 -20.92 -14.84
CA ASN A 165 -32.37 -20.95 -16.25
C ASN A 165 -33.00 -19.63 -16.74
N GLY A 166 -32.49 -18.48 -16.26
CA GLY A 166 -32.98 -17.15 -16.62
C GLY A 166 -34.21 -16.68 -15.82
N ALA A 167 -34.75 -17.47 -14.88
CA ALA A 167 -35.85 -17.08 -14.01
C ALA A 167 -35.36 -16.72 -12.60
N LEU A 168 -35.89 -15.63 -12.02
CA LEU A 168 -35.69 -15.29 -10.62
C LEU A 168 -36.53 -16.24 -9.73
N VAL A 169 -35.86 -16.94 -8.83
CA VAL A 169 -36.47 -17.86 -7.88
C VAL A 169 -36.00 -17.56 -6.45
N ASP A 170 -36.77 -18.02 -5.47
CA ASP A 170 -36.31 -18.00 -4.09
C ASP A 170 -35.13 -18.97 -3.95
N PRO A 171 -34.09 -18.64 -3.16
CA PRO A 171 -32.96 -19.55 -3.03
C PRO A 171 -33.31 -20.82 -2.22
N GLY A 172 -34.51 -20.87 -1.65
CA GLY A 172 -35.17 -22.05 -1.09
C GLY A 172 -35.88 -22.97 -2.11
N ASP A 173 -35.92 -22.60 -3.40
CA ASP A 173 -36.69 -23.31 -4.42
C ASP A 173 -35.98 -24.59 -4.92
N PRO A 174 -36.65 -25.76 -4.96
CA PRO A 174 -36.11 -27.04 -5.46
C PRO A 174 -35.27 -26.98 -6.73
N SER A 175 -35.59 -26.07 -7.66
CA SER A 175 -34.87 -25.89 -8.92
C SER A 175 -33.43 -25.40 -8.77
N VAL A 176 -33.07 -24.77 -7.64
CA VAL A 176 -31.69 -24.34 -7.35
C VAL A 176 -30.79 -25.56 -7.09
N GLY A 177 -31.36 -26.65 -6.56
CA GLY A 177 -30.68 -27.92 -6.32
C GLY A 177 -29.58 -27.86 -5.25
N LEU A 178 -29.88 -27.22 -4.10
CA LEU A 178 -29.01 -27.19 -2.92
C LEU A 178 -29.18 -28.45 -2.07
N THR A 179 -28.13 -28.85 -1.34
CA THR A 179 -28.18 -30.00 -0.40
C THR A 179 -29.07 -29.74 0.81
N SER A 180 -29.25 -28.46 1.18
CA SER A 180 -30.19 -28.01 2.21
C SER A 180 -30.69 -26.60 1.87
N TRP A 181 -31.93 -26.31 2.29
CA TRP A 181 -32.56 -25.01 2.02
C TRP A 181 -32.33 -24.08 3.22
N PRO A 182 -31.58 -22.97 3.07
CA PRO A 182 -31.44 -22.00 4.16
C PRO A 182 -32.82 -21.41 4.49
N THR A 183 -33.12 -21.28 5.78
CA THR A 183 -34.32 -20.57 6.22
C THR A 183 -34.03 -19.07 6.25
N TRP A 184 -34.83 -18.29 5.51
CA TRP A 184 -34.73 -16.83 5.39
C TRP A 184 -35.29 -16.11 6.62
N LYS A 185 -34.70 -16.40 7.78
CA LYS A 185 -35.14 -15.86 9.04
C LYS A 185 -33.94 -15.69 9.96
N GLN A 186 -33.81 -14.48 10.50
CA GLN A 186 -32.90 -14.23 11.60
C GLN A 186 -33.15 -15.19 12.75
N LYS A 187 -32.07 -15.70 13.32
CA LYS A 187 -32.11 -16.58 14.47
C LYS A 187 -32.63 -15.84 15.69
N GLY A 188 -33.16 -16.60 16.63
CA GLY A 188 -33.70 -16.07 17.88
C GLY A 188 -32.63 -15.41 18.74
N GLN A 189 -33.09 -14.78 19.83
CA GLN A 189 -32.22 -14.29 20.88
C GLN A 189 -32.54 -15.00 22.19
N ILE A 190 -31.51 -15.34 22.95
CA ILE A 190 -31.61 -15.90 24.30
C ILE A 190 -31.35 -14.76 25.30
N THR A 191 -32.09 -14.76 26.41
CA THR A 191 -31.83 -13.85 27.54
C THR A 191 -31.41 -14.64 28.77
N VAL A 192 -30.19 -14.38 29.26
CA VAL A 192 -29.63 -14.96 30.49
C VAL A 192 -29.09 -13.82 31.35
N ASP A 193 -29.46 -13.78 32.63
CA ASP A 193 -29.04 -12.75 33.59
C ASP A 193 -29.29 -11.30 33.12
N GLY A 194 -30.36 -11.08 32.34
CA GLY A 194 -30.68 -9.77 31.78
C GLY A 194 -29.82 -9.35 30.57
N LEU A 195 -28.91 -10.21 30.13
CA LEU A 195 -28.07 -10.03 28.94
C LEU A 195 -28.64 -10.81 27.75
N LYS A 196 -28.39 -10.33 26.54
CA LYS A 196 -28.88 -10.90 25.27
C LYS A 196 -27.78 -11.59 24.49
N PHE A 197 -28.13 -12.71 23.88
CA PHE A 197 -27.25 -13.57 23.08
C PHE A 197 -27.96 -14.02 21.81
N ARG A 198 -27.20 -14.27 20.73
CA ARG A 198 -27.74 -14.89 19.52
C ARG A 198 -27.90 -16.39 19.75
N ASP A 199 -29.08 -16.93 19.45
CA ASP A 199 -29.32 -18.38 19.41
C ASP A 199 -28.90 -18.93 18.04
N SER A 200 -27.60 -18.90 17.76
CA SER A 200 -27.05 -19.16 16.42
C SER A 200 -27.41 -20.56 15.90
N ASN A 201 -27.53 -21.55 16.78
CA ASN A 201 -27.98 -22.88 16.37
C ASN A 201 -29.50 -23.09 16.46
N GLY A 202 -30.22 -22.25 17.19
CA GLY A 202 -31.68 -22.29 17.30
C GLY A 202 -32.19 -23.34 18.28
N ASN A 203 -31.39 -23.74 19.27
CA ASN A 203 -31.76 -24.75 20.27
C ASN A 203 -32.41 -24.16 21.54
N GLY A 204 -32.42 -22.83 21.68
CA GLY A 204 -33.01 -22.12 22.82
C GLY A 204 -32.19 -22.18 24.11
N VAL A 205 -30.94 -22.64 24.06
CA VAL A 205 -30.01 -22.77 25.19
C VAL A 205 -28.76 -21.95 24.88
N LEU A 206 -28.27 -21.17 25.87
CA LEU A 206 -27.04 -20.42 25.69
C LEU A 206 -25.84 -21.39 25.67
N ASP A 207 -25.34 -21.68 24.47
CA ASP A 207 -24.13 -22.49 24.29
C ASP A 207 -22.85 -21.66 24.46
N PRO A 208 -21.70 -22.26 24.83
CA PRO A 208 -20.47 -21.52 25.04
C PRO A 208 -20.03 -20.70 23.81
N TYR A 209 -20.16 -21.21 22.58
CA TYR A 209 -19.82 -20.41 21.40
C TYR A 209 -20.76 -19.22 21.15
N GLU A 210 -21.97 -19.21 21.72
CA GLU A 210 -22.93 -18.09 21.64
C GLU A 210 -22.71 -17.06 22.75
N ASP A 211 -22.00 -17.44 23.82
CA ASP A 211 -21.72 -16.60 24.96
C ASP A 211 -20.55 -15.63 24.69
N TRP A 212 -20.88 -14.43 24.21
CA TRP A 212 -19.91 -13.36 23.93
C TRP A 212 -19.11 -12.89 25.14
N ARG A 213 -19.44 -13.34 26.35
CA ARG A 213 -18.66 -13.06 27.57
C ARG A 213 -17.38 -13.88 27.63
N LEU A 214 -17.35 -15.05 26.99
CA LEU A 214 -16.21 -15.96 26.98
C LEU A 214 -15.12 -15.51 26.00
N PRO A 215 -13.85 -15.91 26.21
CA PRO A 215 -12.77 -15.64 25.28
C PRO A 215 -13.05 -16.23 23.89
N GLU A 216 -12.65 -15.52 22.84
CA GLU A 216 -12.95 -15.89 21.45
C GLU A 216 -12.44 -17.26 21.07
N ILE A 217 -11.24 -17.63 21.51
CA ILE A 217 -10.67 -18.96 21.22
C ILE A 217 -11.45 -20.09 21.90
N CYS A 218 -12.03 -19.83 23.08
CA CYS A 218 -12.85 -20.80 23.78
C CYS A 218 -14.19 -21.01 23.07
N ARG A 219 -14.80 -19.91 22.60
CA ARG A 219 -15.99 -19.95 21.74
C ARG A 219 -15.72 -20.70 20.45
N ALA A 220 -14.58 -20.44 19.80
CA ALA A 220 -14.15 -21.13 18.60
C ALA A 220 -13.97 -22.64 18.82
N ARG A 221 -13.27 -23.04 19.89
CA ARG A 221 -13.09 -24.47 20.23
C ARG A 221 -14.41 -25.18 20.51
N ASP A 222 -15.32 -24.56 21.26
CA ASP A 222 -16.67 -25.13 21.47
C ASP A 222 -17.39 -25.31 20.12
N LEU A 223 -17.39 -24.31 19.25
CA LEU A 223 -18.00 -24.40 17.93
C LEU A 223 -17.39 -25.52 17.07
N VAL A 224 -16.07 -25.71 17.08
CA VAL A 224 -15.40 -26.78 16.32
C VAL A 224 -15.90 -28.16 16.73
N THR A 225 -16.22 -28.40 18.01
CA THR A 225 -16.77 -29.69 18.47
C THR A 225 -18.17 -29.98 17.91
N ARG A 226 -18.88 -28.94 17.47
CA ARG A 226 -20.24 -29.01 16.91
C ARG A 226 -20.24 -29.11 15.38
N MET A 227 -19.09 -28.86 14.75
CA MET A 227 -18.94 -28.90 13.29
C MET A 227 -18.67 -30.31 12.77
N ASN A 228 -19.27 -30.65 11.63
CA ASN A 228 -18.85 -31.81 10.85
C ASN A 228 -17.57 -31.51 10.05
N LEU A 229 -16.97 -32.54 9.44
CA LEU A 229 -15.72 -32.37 8.68
C LEU A 229 -15.90 -31.42 7.48
N ASP A 230 -17.01 -31.50 6.74
CA ASP A 230 -17.25 -30.66 5.56
C ASP A 230 -17.30 -29.17 5.94
N GLN A 231 -17.93 -28.84 7.06
CA GLN A 231 -17.94 -27.49 7.63
C GLN A 231 -16.54 -27.03 8.03
N LYS A 232 -15.74 -27.91 8.63
CA LYS A 232 -14.34 -27.64 9.01
C LYS A 232 -13.49 -27.37 7.77
N ILE A 233 -13.61 -28.18 6.73
CA ILE A 233 -12.89 -27.99 5.47
C ILE A 233 -13.32 -26.69 4.78
N GLY A 234 -14.62 -26.38 4.74
CA GLY A 234 -15.15 -25.16 4.13
C GLY A 234 -14.61 -23.86 4.74
N VAL A 235 -14.39 -23.81 6.06
CA VAL A 235 -13.80 -22.63 6.72
C VAL A 235 -12.30 -22.51 6.54
N MET A 236 -11.60 -23.59 6.19
CA MET A 236 -10.15 -23.60 5.90
C MET A 236 -9.78 -23.01 4.54
N GLN A 237 -10.74 -22.36 3.86
CA GLN A 237 -10.53 -21.71 2.58
C GLN A 237 -10.91 -20.23 2.61
N GLU A 238 -10.01 -19.41 2.06
CA GLU A 238 -10.25 -18.06 1.57
C GLU A 238 -10.18 -18.12 0.03
N SER A 239 -11.15 -17.56 -0.70
CA SER A 239 -11.18 -17.62 -2.18
C SER A 239 -12.13 -16.59 -2.79
N SER A 240 -12.10 -16.34 -4.11
CA SER A 240 -13.02 -15.40 -4.79
C SER A 240 -14.48 -15.88 -4.91
N VAL A 241 -14.95 -16.70 -3.97
CA VAL A 241 -16.25 -17.38 -4.03
C VAL A 241 -17.45 -16.51 -3.69
N PHE A 242 -17.24 -15.36 -3.07
CA PHE A 242 -18.29 -14.39 -2.75
C PHE A 242 -18.13 -13.05 -3.49
N GLY A 243 -17.10 -12.90 -4.32
CA GLY A 243 -16.88 -11.69 -5.11
C GLY A 243 -17.71 -11.65 -6.40
N GLY A 244 -18.25 -10.47 -6.72
CA GLY A 244 -18.83 -10.16 -8.04
C GLY A 244 -17.74 -9.72 -9.01
N SER A 245 -17.74 -10.22 -10.25
CA SER A 245 -16.78 -9.82 -11.29
C SER A 245 -17.19 -8.53 -12.02
N GLY A 246 -18.28 -7.89 -11.62
CA GLY A 246 -18.78 -6.70 -12.30
C GLY A 246 -19.18 -6.95 -13.76
N THR A 247 -19.42 -8.21 -14.15
CA THR A 247 -20.03 -8.52 -15.44
C THR A 247 -21.55 -8.41 -15.32
N ASN A 248 -22.21 -8.10 -16.43
CA ASN A 248 -23.68 -8.01 -16.55
C ASN A 248 -24.45 -9.26 -16.13
N ASP A 249 -23.77 -10.33 -15.68
CA ASP A 249 -24.35 -11.57 -15.17
C ASP A 249 -24.89 -11.44 -13.73
N ASP A 250 -24.57 -10.34 -13.03
CA ASP A 250 -25.05 -10.01 -11.68
C ASP A 250 -26.26 -9.04 -11.71
N LEU A 251 -26.82 -8.76 -12.90
CA LEU A 251 -28.06 -8.01 -13.12
C LEU A 251 -29.05 -8.92 -13.85
N ASP A 252 -30.32 -8.90 -13.45
CA ASP A 252 -31.36 -9.54 -14.25
C ASP A 252 -31.60 -8.77 -15.57
N SER A 253 -32.35 -9.40 -16.48
CA SER A 253 -32.64 -8.87 -17.83
C SER A 253 -33.41 -7.54 -17.83
N ASP A 254 -33.95 -7.13 -16.68
CA ASP A 254 -34.85 -6.01 -16.50
C ASP A 254 -34.24 -4.90 -15.62
N GLY A 255 -33.01 -5.10 -15.11
CA GLY A 255 -32.18 -4.08 -14.48
C GLY A 255 -32.41 -3.82 -12.98
N GLN A 256 -33.06 -4.70 -12.22
CA GLN A 256 -33.16 -4.67 -10.74
C GLN A 256 -33.63 -6.04 -10.18
N PRO A 257 -32.98 -6.62 -9.15
CA PRO A 257 -32.82 -5.92 -7.87
C PRO A 257 -31.48 -6.15 -7.13
N ASP A 258 -31.16 -5.23 -6.23
CA ASP A 258 -30.03 -5.25 -5.28
C ASP A 258 -29.96 -6.47 -4.32
N ASP A 259 -30.80 -7.47 -4.52
CA ASP A 259 -31.03 -8.63 -3.66
C ASP A 259 -30.68 -9.98 -4.34
N LEU A 260 -30.00 -9.95 -5.48
CA LEU A 260 -29.56 -11.16 -6.19
C LEU A 260 -28.30 -11.77 -5.56
N VAL A 261 -28.36 -13.06 -5.25
CA VAL A 261 -27.17 -13.87 -4.96
C VAL A 261 -27.09 -15.01 -5.99
N PRO A 262 -26.09 -15.01 -6.88
CA PRO A 262 -25.97 -16.02 -7.92
C PRO A 262 -25.87 -17.45 -7.36
N THR A 263 -26.44 -18.43 -8.08
CA THR A 263 -26.58 -19.81 -7.59
C THR A 263 -25.25 -20.47 -7.23
N ASN A 264 -24.16 -20.16 -7.94
CA ASN A 264 -22.82 -20.67 -7.59
C ASN A 264 -22.35 -20.15 -6.21
N ARG A 265 -22.69 -18.92 -5.83
CA ARG A 265 -22.38 -18.33 -4.52
C ARG A 265 -23.15 -19.03 -3.40
N LEU A 266 -24.40 -19.38 -3.66
CA LEU A 266 -25.22 -20.20 -2.75
C LEU A 266 -24.62 -21.59 -2.54
N ARG A 267 -24.19 -22.26 -3.62
CA ARG A 267 -23.52 -23.57 -3.52
C ARG A 267 -22.23 -23.49 -2.72
N ASN A 268 -21.43 -22.43 -2.89
CA ASN A 268 -20.23 -22.21 -2.10
C ASN A 268 -20.55 -22.05 -0.60
N LEU A 269 -21.62 -21.32 -0.27
CA LEU A 269 -22.04 -21.08 1.11
C LEU A 269 -22.66 -22.31 1.78
N VAL A 270 -23.55 -23.00 1.06
CA VAL A 270 -24.41 -24.06 1.59
C VAL A 270 -23.77 -25.43 1.44
N ASP A 271 -23.41 -25.81 0.21
CA ASP A 271 -22.92 -27.17 -0.09
C ASP A 271 -21.43 -27.33 0.25
N GLN A 272 -20.64 -26.26 0.10
CA GLN A 272 -19.19 -26.28 0.37
C GLN A 272 -18.81 -25.58 1.68
N HIS A 273 -19.79 -25.07 2.41
CA HIS A 273 -19.62 -24.45 3.73
C HIS A 273 -18.55 -23.34 3.81
N ARG A 274 -18.25 -22.66 2.70
CA ARG A 274 -17.25 -21.59 2.67
C ARG A 274 -17.75 -20.39 3.45
N ARG A 275 -16.83 -19.74 4.18
CA ARG A 275 -17.15 -18.55 5.01
C ARG A 275 -16.28 -17.34 4.73
N TYR A 276 -15.16 -17.51 4.04
CA TYR A 276 -14.24 -16.42 3.75
C TYR A 276 -14.13 -16.23 2.24
N GLY A 277 -14.22 -14.99 1.76
CA GLY A 277 -13.97 -14.78 0.35
C GLY A 277 -13.69 -13.37 -0.10
N LEU A 278 -12.79 -13.32 -1.09
CA LEU A 278 -12.32 -12.12 -1.78
C LEU A 278 -13.41 -11.52 -2.64
N PHE A 279 -13.71 -10.26 -2.31
CA PHE A 279 -14.59 -9.39 -3.04
C PHE A 279 -13.75 -8.45 -3.90
N ARG A 280 -13.80 -8.66 -5.21
CA ARG A 280 -13.21 -7.73 -6.18
C ARG A 280 -14.24 -6.66 -6.46
N VAL A 281 -14.10 -5.51 -5.80
CA VAL A 281 -15.06 -4.40 -5.95
C VAL A 281 -15.08 -3.95 -7.41
N GLY A 282 -16.22 -4.01 -8.09
CA GLY A 282 -16.40 -3.44 -9.43
C GLY A 282 -16.99 -2.02 -9.38
N SER A 283 -17.47 -1.51 -10.51
CA SER A 283 -18.21 -0.23 -10.59
C SER A 283 -19.65 -0.38 -10.07
N VAL A 284 -19.81 -0.65 -8.78
CA VAL A 284 -21.10 -0.87 -8.09
C VAL A 284 -21.18 0.07 -6.89
N SER A 285 -22.36 0.62 -6.55
CA SER A 285 -22.46 1.56 -5.43
C SER A 285 -22.25 0.88 -4.06
N ALA A 286 -21.76 1.64 -3.08
CA ALA A 286 -21.52 1.15 -1.73
C ALA A 286 -22.79 0.58 -1.06
N THR A 287 -23.94 1.19 -1.31
CA THR A 287 -25.26 0.70 -0.85
C THR A 287 -25.55 -0.69 -1.38
N ARG A 288 -25.27 -0.95 -2.66
CA ARG A 288 -25.51 -2.26 -3.29
C ARG A 288 -24.58 -3.32 -2.75
N ILE A 289 -23.30 -2.98 -2.51
CA ILE A 289 -22.33 -3.88 -1.87
C ILE A 289 -22.82 -4.25 -0.45
N ALA A 290 -23.23 -3.25 0.35
CA ALA A 290 -23.77 -3.47 1.69
C ALA A 290 -25.02 -4.38 1.70
N ARG A 291 -25.95 -4.17 0.76
CA ARG A 291 -27.14 -5.04 0.60
C ARG A 291 -26.74 -6.46 0.25
N TYR A 292 -25.86 -6.64 -0.73
CA TYR A 292 -25.36 -7.96 -1.13
C TYR A 292 -24.72 -8.71 0.04
N ILE A 293 -23.85 -8.04 0.80
CA ILE A 293 -23.18 -8.66 1.95
C ILE A 293 -24.20 -8.98 3.06
N ASN A 294 -25.16 -8.10 3.36
CA ASN A 294 -26.24 -8.40 4.29
C ASN A 294 -27.08 -9.63 3.86
N ASN A 295 -27.32 -9.81 2.56
CA ASN A 295 -28.00 -10.99 2.01
C ASN A 295 -27.20 -12.27 2.29
N LEU A 296 -25.88 -12.25 2.06
CA LEU A 296 -25.00 -13.39 2.39
C LEU A 296 -24.99 -13.68 3.90
N GLN A 297 -25.01 -12.66 4.74
CA GLN A 297 -25.03 -12.83 6.20
C GLN A 297 -26.33 -13.44 6.69
N GLU A 298 -27.49 -13.01 6.16
CA GLU A 298 -28.77 -13.62 6.53
C GLU A 298 -28.86 -15.08 6.08
N MET A 299 -28.33 -15.41 4.89
CA MET A 299 -28.19 -16.80 4.45
C MET A 299 -27.35 -17.63 5.40
N ALA A 300 -26.21 -17.08 5.83
CA ALA A 300 -25.28 -17.74 6.71
C ALA A 300 -25.88 -17.95 8.13
N GLU A 301 -26.58 -16.94 8.65
CA GLU A 301 -27.32 -17.03 9.93
C GLU A 301 -28.42 -18.09 9.89
N GLY A 302 -29.09 -18.26 8.74
CA GLY A 302 -30.14 -19.28 8.54
C GLY A 302 -29.65 -20.73 8.57
N LEU A 303 -28.34 -20.99 8.51
CA LEU A 303 -27.77 -22.34 8.52
C LEU A 303 -27.68 -22.94 9.94
N PRO A 304 -27.45 -24.26 10.10
CA PRO A 304 -27.59 -24.95 11.39
C PRO A 304 -26.74 -24.41 12.55
N LEU A 305 -25.57 -23.82 12.27
CA LEU A 305 -24.67 -23.26 13.30
C LEU A 305 -24.53 -21.73 13.23
N GLY A 306 -25.26 -21.07 12.33
CA GLY A 306 -25.22 -19.61 12.16
C GLY A 306 -23.83 -19.01 11.94
N ILE A 307 -22.89 -19.76 11.33
CA ILE A 307 -21.51 -19.29 11.13
C ILE A 307 -21.51 -18.19 10.05
N PRO A 308 -21.13 -16.95 10.38
CA PRO A 308 -21.23 -15.81 9.47
C PRO A 308 -20.20 -15.88 8.35
N VAL A 309 -20.40 -15.08 7.30
CA VAL A 309 -19.38 -14.87 6.26
C VAL A 309 -18.45 -13.71 6.64
N THR A 310 -17.20 -13.80 6.24
CA THR A 310 -16.20 -12.74 6.35
C THR A 310 -15.74 -12.37 4.95
N ILE A 311 -16.07 -11.15 4.53
CA ILE A 311 -15.72 -10.65 3.21
C ILE A 311 -14.36 -9.96 3.26
N THR A 312 -13.46 -10.39 2.38
CA THR A 312 -12.10 -9.88 2.24
C THR A 312 -11.99 -8.97 1.01
N ALA A 313 -11.00 -8.08 0.99
CA ALA A 313 -10.60 -7.35 -0.20
C ALA A 313 -9.07 -7.18 -0.24
N ASP A 314 -8.53 -7.03 -1.45
CA ASP A 314 -7.17 -6.52 -1.66
C ASP A 314 -7.13 -5.00 -1.44
N PRO A 315 -5.95 -4.38 -1.30
CA PRO A 315 -5.82 -2.93 -1.31
C PRO A 315 -6.53 -2.29 -2.53
N ILE A 316 -7.42 -1.33 -2.26
CA ILE A 316 -8.21 -0.61 -3.28
C ILE A 316 -8.28 0.92 -3.06
N HIS A 317 -7.82 1.43 -1.91
CA HIS A 317 -7.85 2.86 -1.55
C HIS A 317 -6.63 3.62 -2.05
N PHE A 318 -6.35 3.53 -3.35
CA PHE A 318 -5.26 4.27 -4.00
C PHE A 318 -5.61 4.61 -5.45
N VAL A 319 -5.02 5.68 -5.99
CA VAL A 319 -5.21 6.07 -7.39
C VAL A 319 -4.64 4.99 -8.32
N ARG A 320 -5.50 4.44 -9.18
CA ARG A 320 -5.09 3.46 -10.19
C ARG A 320 -4.78 4.14 -11.51
N GLN A 321 -3.52 4.14 -11.89
CA GLN A 321 -3.09 4.59 -13.21
C GLN A 321 -2.79 3.41 -14.13
N SER A 322 -3.17 3.56 -15.39
CA SER A 322 -2.86 2.67 -16.51
C SER A 322 -2.15 3.46 -17.59
N THR A 323 -1.27 2.82 -18.36
CA THR A 323 -0.61 3.45 -19.51
C THR A 323 -0.99 2.69 -20.77
N ASN A 324 -1.57 3.38 -21.75
CA ASN A 324 -1.97 2.75 -22.99
C ASN A 324 -0.78 2.53 -23.94
N SER A 325 -1.03 1.86 -25.07
CA SER A 325 0.01 1.54 -26.06
C SER A 325 0.69 2.76 -26.71
N SER A 326 0.10 3.95 -26.59
CA SER A 326 0.69 5.23 -27.03
C SER A 326 1.48 5.94 -25.94
N GLY A 327 1.69 5.30 -24.78
CA GLY A 327 2.38 5.89 -23.65
C GLY A 327 1.54 6.92 -22.87
N ARG A 328 0.22 6.98 -23.10
CA ARG A 328 -0.63 7.95 -22.40
C ARG A 328 -1.17 7.35 -21.11
N GLN A 329 -0.99 8.06 -20.00
CA GLN A 329 -1.41 7.65 -18.66
C GLN A 329 -2.88 7.97 -18.38
N SER A 330 -3.77 6.99 -18.31
CA SER A 330 -5.14 7.18 -17.83
C SER A 330 -5.27 6.82 -16.35
N VAL A 331 -6.02 7.60 -15.57
CA VAL A 331 -6.63 7.09 -14.33
C VAL A 331 -7.78 6.15 -14.71
N GLY A 332 -7.77 4.92 -14.19
CA GLY A 332 -8.79 3.92 -14.51
C GLY A 332 -10.15 4.24 -13.89
N SER A 333 -11.20 3.49 -14.27
CA SER A 333 -12.51 3.57 -13.62
C SER A 333 -12.35 3.39 -12.10
N THR A 334 -12.60 4.47 -11.35
CA THR A 334 -12.42 4.53 -9.90
C THR A 334 -13.23 3.42 -9.23
N PHE A 335 -12.62 2.75 -8.26
CA PHE A 335 -13.43 2.00 -7.31
C PHE A 335 -14.36 2.97 -6.57
N PRO A 336 -15.52 2.51 -6.10
CA PRO A 336 -16.45 3.33 -5.32
C PRO A 336 -15.90 3.60 -3.91
N VAL A 337 -14.63 4.01 -3.75
CA VAL A 337 -13.95 4.26 -2.45
C VAL A 337 -13.12 5.55 -2.52
N SER A 338 -12.69 6.08 -1.37
CA SER A 338 -11.77 7.22 -1.32
C SER A 338 -10.34 6.81 -1.73
N GLU A 339 -9.71 7.64 -2.56
CA GLU A 339 -8.39 7.35 -3.13
C GLU A 339 -7.30 8.25 -2.57
N PHE A 340 -6.21 7.61 -2.17
CA PHE A 340 -4.97 8.20 -1.66
C PHE A 340 -3.84 7.96 -2.68
N PRO A 341 -2.64 8.55 -2.51
CA PRO A 341 -1.49 8.06 -3.26
C PRO A 341 -1.25 6.57 -2.94
N THR A 342 -0.41 5.92 -3.75
CA THR A 342 0.05 4.56 -3.43
C THR A 342 0.73 4.51 -2.05
N ALA A 343 0.90 3.31 -1.48
CA ALA A 343 1.64 3.16 -0.22
C ALA A 343 3.06 3.73 -0.33
N LEU A 344 3.67 3.65 -1.52
CA LEU A 344 4.97 4.23 -1.79
C LEU A 344 4.94 5.77 -1.66
N GLY A 345 3.88 6.40 -2.16
CA GLY A 345 3.65 7.84 -1.98
C GLY A 345 3.41 8.24 -0.52
N LEU A 346 2.69 7.41 0.26
CA LEU A 346 2.58 7.63 1.71
C LEU A 346 3.95 7.53 2.41
N GLY A 347 4.82 6.62 1.95
CA GLY A 347 6.21 6.53 2.37
C GLY A 347 7.02 7.77 2.00
N ALA A 348 6.76 8.35 0.82
CA ALA A 348 7.40 9.58 0.36
C ALA A 348 7.02 10.81 1.20
N VAL A 349 5.75 10.89 1.61
CA VAL A 349 5.28 11.92 2.56
C VAL A 349 5.92 11.73 3.93
N ASN A 350 6.16 10.48 4.35
CA ASN A 350 6.70 10.10 5.65
C ASN A 350 5.93 10.75 6.82
N ASP A 351 4.59 10.71 6.76
CA ASP A 351 3.71 11.16 7.83
C ASP A 351 2.91 9.96 8.38
N PRO A 352 3.29 9.43 9.56
CA PRO A 352 2.58 8.33 10.21
C PRO A 352 1.14 8.69 10.61
N THR A 353 0.85 9.98 10.88
CA THR A 353 -0.51 10.45 11.19
C THR A 353 -1.38 10.45 9.94
N LEU A 354 -0.84 10.86 8.78
CA LEU A 354 -1.54 10.73 7.51
C LEU A 354 -1.77 9.26 7.15
N THR A 355 -0.79 8.39 7.43
CA THR A 355 -0.92 6.94 7.21
C THR A 355 -2.01 6.33 8.08
N ARG A 356 -2.09 6.74 9.35
CA ARG A 356 -3.19 6.41 10.26
C ARG A 356 -4.54 6.87 9.68
N ALA A 357 -4.63 8.10 9.19
CA ALA A 357 -5.85 8.66 8.64
C ALA A 357 -6.33 7.89 7.39
N TRP A 358 -5.40 7.52 6.50
CA TRP A 358 -5.69 6.62 5.37
C TRP A 358 -6.25 5.28 5.86
N ALA A 359 -5.59 4.64 6.82
CA ALA A 359 -6.05 3.36 7.36
C ALA A 359 -7.42 3.45 8.07
N ASP A 360 -7.69 4.56 8.76
CA ASP A 360 -8.99 4.85 9.38
C ASP A 360 -10.09 5.05 8.31
N THR A 361 -9.79 5.71 7.19
CA THR A 361 -10.70 5.82 6.04
C THR A 361 -11.01 4.45 5.46
N VAL A 362 -9.99 3.61 5.20
CA VAL A 362 -10.20 2.23 4.70
C VAL A 362 -11.12 1.46 5.64
N ARG A 363 -10.84 1.48 6.96
CA ARG A 363 -11.69 0.82 7.97
C ARG A 363 -13.13 1.33 7.89
N ALA A 364 -13.34 2.64 7.90
CA ALA A 364 -14.67 3.23 7.92
C ALA A 364 -15.50 2.82 6.70
N GLU A 365 -14.89 2.86 5.51
CA GLU A 365 -15.57 2.50 4.26
C GLU A 365 -15.83 1.00 4.14
N PHE A 366 -14.88 0.16 4.57
CA PHE A 366 -15.07 -1.29 4.63
C PHE A 366 -16.21 -1.66 5.58
N MET A 367 -16.21 -1.09 6.79
CA MET A 367 -17.26 -1.30 7.78
C MET A 367 -18.63 -0.85 7.26
N ALA A 368 -18.69 0.25 6.49
CA ALA A 368 -19.94 0.73 5.88
C ALA A 368 -20.48 -0.21 4.79
N MET A 369 -19.59 -0.86 4.04
CA MET A 369 -19.94 -1.85 3.02
C MET A 369 -20.16 -3.27 3.58
N GLY A 370 -19.76 -3.56 4.82
CA GLY A 370 -19.81 -4.90 5.40
C GLY A 370 -18.59 -5.78 5.08
N MET A 371 -17.53 -5.21 4.51
CA MET A 371 -16.24 -5.86 4.36
C MET A 371 -15.49 -5.80 5.70
N ARG A 372 -14.99 -6.93 6.18
CA ARG A 372 -14.46 -7.04 7.56
C ARG A 372 -13.01 -7.49 7.64
N TRP A 373 -12.35 -7.61 6.49
CA TRP A 373 -10.98 -8.09 6.43
C TRP A 373 -10.24 -7.51 5.22
N GLN A 374 -9.13 -6.81 5.46
CA GLN A 374 -8.23 -6.32 4.42
C GLN A 374 -7.02 -7.25 4.28
N LEU A 375 -6.75 -7.72 3.06
CA LEU A 375 -5.55 -8.50 2.71
C LEU A 375 -4.34 -7.57 2.53
N GLY A 376 -3.98 -6.86 3.58
CA GLY A 376 -2.85 -5.95 3.63
C GLY A 376 -2.69 -5.34 5.03
N PRO A 377 -1.70 -4.46 5.22
CA PRO A 377 -0.77 -3.92 4.21
C PRO A 377 0.38 -4.87 3.82
N MET A 378 1.13 -4.49 2.78
CA MET A 378 2.42 -5.11 2.46
C MET A 378 3.53 -4.50 3.31
N ALA A 379 4.20 -5.33 4.09
CA ALA A 379 5.31 -5.00 4.98
C ALA A 379 6.68 -5.25 4.33
N ASP A 380 6.68 -5.68 3.08
CA ASP A 380 7.88 -5.95 2.29
C ASP A 380 8.74 -4.68 2.20
N SER A 381 10.07 -4.82 2.32
CA SER A 381 11.00 -3.71 2.09
C SER A 381 11.53 -3.78 0.67
N ALA A 382 11.24 -2.77 -0.14
CA ALA A 382 11.54 -2.74 -1.58
C ALA A 382 13.03 -2.48 -1.85
N THR A 383 13.90 -3.41 -1.45
CA THR A 383 15.35 -3.33 -1.63
C THR A 383 15.77 -3.69 -3.05
N GLU A 384 15.06 -4.59 -3.72
CA GLU A 384 15.26 -4.89 -5.15
C GLU A 384 14.33 -4.06 -6.06
N PRO A 385 14.84 -3.03 -6.75
CA PRO A 385 14.03 -2.08 -7.52
C PRO A 385 13.39 -2.68 -8.80
N ARG A 386 13.90 -3.81 -9.31
CA ARG A 386 13.30 -4.51 -10.46
C ARG A 386 11.98 -5.19 -10.10
N TRP A 387 11.74 -5.45 -8.81
CA TRP A 387 10.51 -6.08 -8.34
C TRP A 387 9.28 -5.23 -8.68
N GLU A 388 8.21 -5.89 -9.11
CA GLU A 388 7.04 -5.22 -9.72
C GLU A 388 6.00 -4.69 -8.73
N ARG A 389 6.09 -5.06 -7.45
CA ARG A 389 5.07 -4.74 -6.44
C ARG A 389 5.47 -3.58 -5.53
N VAL A 390 6.52 -2.85 -5.89
CA VAL A 390 7.13 -1.77 -5.11
C VAL A 390 6.11 -0.71 -4.68
N GLN A 391 5.15 -0.34 -5.53
CA GLN A 391 4.11 0.66 -5.19
C GLN A 391 3.27 0.32 -3.97
N ASN A 392 3.18 -0.96 -3.61
CA ASN A 392 2.38 -1.43 -2.49
C ASN A 392 3.16 -1.42 -1.16
N THR A 393 4.45 -1.10 -1.19
CA THR A 393 5.31 -0.94 -0.02
C THR A 393 5.41 0.53 0.39
N PHE A 394 5.98 0.82 1.56
CA PHE A 394 6.27 2.21 1.97
C PHE A 394 7.69 2.67 1.58
N GLY A 395 8.42 1.89 0.79
CA GLY A 395 9.78 2.19 0.34
C GLY A 395 10.78 1.08 0.62
N SER A 396 12.06 1.40 0.40
CA SER A 396 13.17 0.45 0.60
C SER A 396 13.65 0.39 2.05
N ASN A 397 13.40 1.43 2.86
CA ASN A 397 13.91 1.51 4.23
C ASN A 397 13.04 0.70 5.23
N PRO A 398 13.58 -0.38 5.84
CA PRO A 398 12.80 -1.25 6.72
C PRO A 398 12.32 -0.59 8.03
N LEU A 399 13.04 0.42 8.54
CA LEU A 399 12.62 1.16 9.73
C LEU A 399 11.44 2.09 9.43
N LEU A 400 11.50 2.78 8.29
CA LEU A 400 10.40 3.60 7.80
C LEU A 400 9.15 2.74 7.59
N ASN A 401 9.32 1.61 6.90
CA ASN A 401 8.25 0.63 6.68
C ASN A 401 7.64 0.18 8.02
N ALA A 402 8.45 -0.12 9.04
CA ALA A 402 7.94 -0.51 10.35
C ALA A 402 7.03 0.54 11.01
N ILE A 403 7.37 1.82 10.90
CA ILE A 403 6.55 2.93 11.43
C ILE A 403 5.20 2.97 10.71
N HIS A 404 5.21 3.00 9.38
CA HIS A 404 3.98 3.05 8.59
C HIS A 404 3.11 1.81 8.74
N ILE A 405 3.73 0.62 8.86
CA ILE A 405 3.01 -0.63 9.09
C ILE A 405 2.31 -0.63 10.44
N ARG A 406 2.99 -0.22 11.50
CA ARG A 406 2.37 -0.05 12.82
C ARG A 406 1.16 0.88 12.73
N GLU A 407 1.33 2.03 12.07
CA GLU A 407 0.25 2.98 11.89
C GLU A 407 -0.84 2.51 10.92
N THR A 408 -0.59 1.54 10.06
CA THR A 408 -1.64 0.97 9.20
C THR A 408 -2.47 -0.06 9.98
N ILE A 409 -1.82 -0.97 10.71
CA ILE A 409 -2.49 -2.07 11.42
C ILE A 409 -3.48 -1.56 12.46
N ILE A 410 -3.07 -0.61 13.30
CA ILE A 410 -3.97 -0.05 14.32
C ILE A 410 -5.20 0.61 13.67
N GLY A 411 -5.11 1.06 12.42
CA GLY A 411 -6.11 1.92 11.77
C GLY A 411 -7.17 1.04 11.15
N PHE A 412 -6.73 0.01 10.42
CA PHE A 412 -7.58 -1.09 10.00
C PHE A 412 -8.30 -1.73 11.19
N GLN A 413 -7.56 -2.11 12.24
CA GLN A 413 -8.14 -2.82 13.38
C GLN A 413 -8.96 -1.93 14.32
N GLY A 414 -8.73 -0.60 14.30
CA GLY A 414 -9.31 0.34 15.25
C GLY A 414 -8.80 0.17 16.69
N SER A 415 -7.68 -0.54 16.86
CA SER A 415 -7.10 -0.87 18.15
C SER A 415 -5.61 -1.20 18.02
N ALA A 416 -4.84 -0.87 19.06
CA ALA A 416 -3.45 -1.26 19.21
C ALA A 416 -3.25 -2.56 20.02
N THR A 417 -4.34 -3.21 20.42
CA THR A 417 -4.31 -4.43 21.23
C THR A 417 -4.84 -5.66 20.50
N GLY A 418 -5.22 -5.52 19.21
CA GLY A 418 -5.85 -6.59 18.43
C GLY A 418 -7.34 -6.82 18.71
N ASP A 419 -8.03 -5.90 19.38
CA ASP A 419 -9.51 -5.89 19.43
C ASP A 419 -10.05 -5.49 18.05
N LEU A 420 -10.92 -6.31 17.46
CA LEU A 420 -11.47 -6.11 16.11
C LEU A 420 -12.96 -5.76 16.10
N ARG A 421 -13.62 -5.63 17.26
CA ARG A 421 -15.08 -5.41 17.32
C ARG A 421 -15.51 -4.11 16.63
N ASN A 422 -14.66 -3.09 16.67
CA ASN A 422 -14.90 -1.79 16.03
C ASN A 422 -14.06 -1.57 14.76
N GLY A 423 -13.47 -2.62 14.20
CA GLY A 423 -12.64 -2.51 13.01
C GLY A 423 -12.70 -3.72 12.09
N ILE A 424 -11.68 -3.80 11.24
CA ILE A 424 -11.49 -4.87 10.27
C ILE A 424 -10.21 -5.63 10.59
N ALA A 425 -10.18 -6.91 10.26
CA ALA A 425 -8.95 -7.69 10.34
C ALA A 425 -7.95 -7.18 9.30
N ALA A 426 -6.66 -7.20 9.64
CA ALA A 426 -5.57 -6.92 8.74
C ALA A 426 -4.71 -8.18 8.55
N THR A 427 -4.30 -8.47 7.32
CA THR A 427 -3.30 -9.51 7.01
C THR A 427 -1.99 -8.86 6.65
N ILE A 428 -1.00 -8.93 7.55
CA ILE A 428 0.35 -8.46 7.23
C ILE A 428 1.02 -9.44 6.25
N LYS A 429 1.61 -8.91 5.17
CA LYS A 429 2.15 -9.74 4.08
C LYS A 429 3.42 -9.15 3.43
N HIS A 430 4.31 -9.93 2.83
CA HIS A 430 4.34 -11.40 2.81
C HIS A 430 5.50 -11.87 3.67
N PHE A 431 5.25 -12.54 4.78
CA PHE A 431 6.28 -12.79 5.79
C PHE A 431 7.42 -13.69 5.28
N PRO A 432 8.69 -13.37 5.62
CA PRO A 432 9.20 -12.12 6.21
C PRO A 432 9.65 -11.03 5.22
N GLY A 433 9.19 -11.05 3.97
CA GLY A 433 9.42 -10.02 2.96
C GLY A 433 9.63 -10.64 1.59
N ALA A 434 9.06 -10.06 0.53
CA ALA A 434 9.33 -10.44 -0.86
C ALA A 434 10.26 -9.46 -1.59
N GLY A 435 10.70 -8.38 -0.93
CA GLY A 435 11.45 -7.33 -1.60
C GLY A 435 12.91 -7.65 -1.91
N ALA A 436 13.42 -8.82 -1.51
CA ALA A 436 14.73 -9.35 -1.85
C ALA A 436 14.65 -10.56 -2.81
N ASN A 437 13.66 -10.54 -3.71
CA ASN A 437 13.50 -11.55 -4.75
C ASN A 437 14.75 -11.59 -5.65
N GLU A 438 15.25 -12.80 -5.98
CA GLU A 438 16.39 -12.99 -6.88
C GLU A 438 16.14 -12.28 -8.21
N ASP A 439 17.02 -11.35 -8.57
CA ASP A 439 16.91 -10.50 -9.76
C ASP A 439 15.58 -9.72 -9.90
N GLY A 440 14.81 -9.55 -8.83
CA GLY A 440 13.49 -8.91 -8.84
C GLY A 440 12.38 -9.75 -9.48
N MET A 441 12.60 -11.04 -9.68
CA MET A 441 11.59 -11.97 -10.21
C MET A 441 10.50 -12.26 -9.19
N ASP A 442 9.22 -12.04 -9.55
CA ASP A 442 8.15 -12.24 -8.58
C ASP A 442 7.83 -13.72 -8.28
N SER A 443 7.67 -13.98 -6.99
CA SER A 443 7.45 -15.29 -6.38
C SER A 443 6.15 -16.00 -6.76
N HIS A 444 5.20 -15.32 -7.41
CA HIS A 444 4.03 -15.98 -8.02
C HIS A 444 4.41 -16.87 -9.21
N SER A 445 5.63 -16.75 -9.74
CA SER A 445 6.13 -17.53 -10.86
C SER A 445 7.25 -18.48 -10.42
N PHE A 446 7.41 -19.60 -11.14
CA PHE A 446 8.51 -20.52 -10.85
C PHE A 446 9.90 -19.88 -10.96
N PRO A 447 10.19 -19.00 -11.94
CA PRO A 447 11.45 -18.24 -11.98
C PRO A 447 11.72 -17.46 -10.69
N GLY A 448 10.74 -16.72 -10.17
CA GLY A 448 10.87 -15.90 -8.96
C GLY A 448 10.76 -16.63 -7.62
N ARG A 449 10.89 -17.96 -7.61
CA ARG A 449 10.74 -18.79 -6.41
C ARG A 449 11.75 -18.53 -5.28
N TYR A 450 12.76 -17.68 -5.47
CA TYR A 450 13.83 -17.46 -4.51
C TYR A 450 13.87 -16.03 -4.00
N ASN A 451 13.99 -15.90 -2.68
CA ASN A 451 14.59 -14.72 -2.08
C ASN A 451 16.05 -15.01 -1.80
N VAL A 452 16.89 -14.00 -2.00
CA VAL A 452 18.33 -14.05 -1.76
C VAL A 452 18.74 -12.96 -0.79
N TYR A 453 19.78 -13.23 0.00
CA TYR A 453 20.30 -12.32 1.00
C TYR A 453 21.83 -12.29 0.93
N PRO A 454 22.41 -11.79 -0.19
CA PRO A 454 23.86 -11.75 -0.37
C PRO A 454 24.55 -10.83 0.64
N GLY A 455 23.86 -9.82 1.17
CA GLY A 455 24.38 -8.93 2.22
C GLY A 455 24.19 -9.43 3.67
N ASP A 456 23.63 -10.63 3.88
CA ASP A 456 23.27 -11.17 5.20
C ASP A 456 22.30 -10.27 6.00
N ASN A 457 21.41 -9.53 5.30
CA ASN A 457 20.52 -8.53 5.89
C ASN A 457 19.10 -9.03 6.16
N MET A 458 18.86 -10.35 6.18
CA MET A 458 17.52 -10.92 6.42
C MET A 458 16.87 -10.41 7.72
N ALA A 459 17.68 -10.08 8.73
CA ALA A 459 17.18 -9.51 9.98
C ALA A 459 16.44 -8.18 9.81
N LEU A 460 16.83 -7.35 8.84
CA LEU A 460 16.18 -6.06 8.56
C LEU A 460 14.77 -6.24 8.01
N HIS A 461 14.55 -7.29 7.22
CA HIS A 461 13.25 -7.59 6.60
C HIS A 461 12.20 -8.05 7.62
N PHE A 462 12.61 -8.52 8.81
CA PHE A 462 11.68 -8.82 9.91
C PHE A 462 11.10 -7.57 10.60
N LEU A 463 11.76 -6.40 10.50
CA LEU A 463 11.39 -5.22 11.30
C LEU A 463 9.94 -4.76 11.07
N PRO A 464 9.45 -4.66 9.82
CA PRO A 464 8.07 -4.26 9.58
C PRO A 464 7.05 -5.24 10.14
N PHE A 465 7.35 -6.55 10.09
CA PHE A 465 6.48 -7.59 10.65
C PHE A 465 6.45 -7.55 12.18
N GLN A 466 7.59 -7.31 12.83
CA GLN A 466 7.63 -7.14 14.28
C GLN A 466 6.73 -5.98 14.71
N ALA A 467 6.78 -4.85 13.99
CA ALA A 467 5.95 -3.69 14.29
C ALA A 467 4.43 -3.98 14.15
N ALA A 468 4.04 -4.85 13.21
CA ALA A 468 2.67 -5.36 13.11
C ALA A 468 2.30 -6.30 14.28
N PHE A 469 3.22 -7.17 14.69
CA PHE A 469 2.99 -8.13 15.78
C PHE A 469 2.84 -7.42 17.14
N ASP A 470 3.64 -6.38 17.39
CA ASP A 470 3.63 -5.62 18.64
C ASP A 470 2.28 -4.92 18.91
N VAL A 471 1.47 -4.69 17.87
CA VAL A 471 0.14 -4.09 17.94
C VAL A 471 -1.00 -5.08 17.65
N GLY A 472 -0.70 -6.38 17.70
CA GLY A 472 -1.68 -7.45 17.64
C GLY A 472 -2.36 -7.61 16.29
N VAL A 473 -1.59 -7.64 15.19
CA VAL A 473 -2.15 -7.91 13.86
C VAL A 473 -2.92 -9.23 13.79
N ALA A 474 -4.10 -9.21 13.17
CA ALA A 474 -5.06 -10.30 13.15
C ALA A 474 -4.58 -11.53 12.37
N ALA A 475 -3.93 -11.31 11.22
CA ALA A 475 -3.49 -12.37 10.33
C ALA A 475 -2.10 -12.11 9.72
N LEU A 476 -1.44 -13.20 9.36
CA LEU A 476 -0.13 -13.26 8.68
C LEU A 476 -0.29 -14.03 7.38
N MET A 477 0.27 -13.51 6.29
CA MET A 477 0.38 -14.22 5.02
C MET A 477 1.86 -14.47 4.71
N PRO A 478 2.29 -15.73 4.57
CA PRO A 478 3.68 -16.07 4.29
C PRO A 478 4.02 -15.84 2.81
N CYS A 479 5.29 -15.55 2.53
CA CYS A 479 5.82 -15.44 1.17
C CYS A 479 5.88 -16.81 0.45
N TYR A 480 5.74 -16.81 -0.88
CA TYR A 480 5.91 -18.00 -1.72
C TYR A 480 7.38 -18.44 -1.84
N SER A 481 8.33 -17.55 -1.57
CA SER A 481 9.74 -17.78 -1.85
C SER A 481 10.37 -18.81 -0.92
N VAL A 482 11.30 -19.57 -1.48
CA VAL A 482 12.33 -20.32 -0.75
C VAL A 482 13.49 -19.38 -0.46
N TYR A 483 14.02 -19.41 0.76
CA TYR A 483 15.07 -18.49 1.18
C TYR A 483 16.44 -19.11 0.87
N LYS A 484 16.91 -18.88 -0.35
CA LYS A 484 18.01 -19.62 -0.97
C LYS A 484 19.29 -19.52 -0.13
N ASN A 485 19.81 -20.67 0.28
CA ASN A 485 21.02 -20.82 1.11
C ASN A 485 20.95 -20.14 2.49
N GLN A 486 19.79 -19.64 2.93
CA GLN A 486 19.59 -19.05 4.25
C GLN A 486 19.29 -20.12 5.31
N LEU A 487 20.18 -21.12 5.45
CA LEU A 487 19.94 -22.33 6.27
C LEU A 487 19.70 -22.05 7.76
N LYS A 488 20.15 -20.89 8.26
CA LYS A 488 19.84 -20.43 9.62
C LYS A 488 18.33 -20.21 9.81
N TRP A 489 17.66 -19.73 8.77
CA TRP A 489 16.27 -19.29 8.82
C TRP A 489 15.34 -20.29 8.13
N ASP A 490 15.72 -20.79 6.95
CA ASP A 490 15.01 -21.81 6.19
C ASP A 490 15.87 -23.08 6.02
N PRO A 491 16.05 -23.88 7.10
CA PRO A 491 16.90 -25.08 7.04
C PRO A 491 16.36 -26.15 6.09
N GLU A 492 15.05 -26.14 5.83
CA GLU A 492 14.40 -27.13 4.96
C GLU A 492 14.39 -26.71 3.49
N GLN A 493 14.71 -25.46 3.16
CA GLN A 493 14.69 -24.88 1.82
C GLN A 493 13.33 -25.11 1.13
N VAL A 494 12.27 -24.63 1.79
CA VAL A 494 10.87 -24.73 1.38
C VAL A 494 10.18 -23.37 1.46
N PRO A 495 9.10 -23.12 0.71
CA PRO A 495 8.34 -21.87 0.84
C PRO A 495 7.91 -21.63 2.28
N VAL A 496 7.91 -20.35 2.70
CA VAL A 496 7.82 -19.95 4.11
C VAL A 496 6.66 -20.61 4.85
N GLY A 497 5.47 -20.63 4.25
CA GLY A 497 4.27 -21.18 4.89
C GLY A 497 4.29 -22.68 5.19
N TYR A 498 5.29 -23.42 4.66
CA TYR A 498 5.52 -24.85 4.94
C TYR A 498 6.69 -25.11 5.90
N GLY A 499 7.46 -24.08 6.24
CA GLY A 499 8.64 -24.21 7.10
C GLY A 499 8.30 -23.99 8.58
N TYR A 500 8.39 -25.03 9.40
CA TYR A 500 8.11 -24.93 10.85
C TYR A 500 9.02 -23.90 11.53
N HIS A 501 10.28 -23.80 11.10
CA HIS A 501 11.22 -22.87 11.70
C HIS A 501 10.79 -21.41 11.55
N LEU A 502 10.51 -20.94 10.32
CA LEU A 502 10.07 -19.55 10.11
C LEU A 502 8.67 -19.30 10.70
N MET A 503 7.71 -20.21 10.48
CA MET A 503 6.32 -19.97 10.87
C MET A 503 6.06 -20.14 12.36
N THR A 504 6.63 -21.15 12.99
CA THR A 504 6.38 -21.43 14.40
C THR A 504 7.53 -20.96 15.28
N THR A 505 8.77 -21.32 14.98
CA THR A 505 9.91 -20.93 15.83
C THR A 505 10.20 -19.43 15.76
N VAL A 506 10.24 -18.82 14.57
CA VAL A 506 10.55 -17.40 14.43
C VAL A 506 9.30 -16.55 14.65
N ALA A 507 8.28 -16.64 13.78
CA ALA A 507 7.14 -15.72 13.85
C ALA A 507 6.36 -15.83 15.17
N LYS A 508 5.97 -17.05 15.58
CA LYS A 508 5.13 -17.25 16.78
C LYS A 508 5.93 -17.22 18.08
N GLN A 509 6.99 -18.03 18.19
CA GLN A 509 7.71 -18.21 19.47
C GLN A 509 8.70 -17.07 19.76
N GLN A 510 9.46 -16.60 18.76
CA GLN A 510 10.48 -15.56 18.98
C GLN A 510 9.93 -14.14 18.81
N MET A 511 9.12 -13.90 17.77
CA MET A 511 8.59 -12.56 17.44
C MET A 511 7.21 -12.29 18.07
N GLY A 512 6.54 -13.31 18.63
CA GLY A 512 5.31 -13.16 19.40
C GLY A 512 4.03 -13.08 18.58
N PHE A 513 4.02 -13.54 17.33
CA PHE A 513 2.80 -13.55 16.52
C PHE A 513 1.73 -14.49 17.11
N THR A 514 0.54 -13.94 17.39
CA THR A 514 -0.59 -14.68 17.96
C THR A 514 -1.79 -14.79 17.03
N GLY A 515 -1.77 -14.16 15.85
CA GLY A 515 -2.88 -14.18 14.90
C GLY A 515 -3.03 -15.50 14.15
N MET A 516 -3.89 -15.52 13.14
CA MET A 516 -4.03 -16.65 12.23
C MET A 516 -3.10 -16.53 11.02
N VAL A 517 -2.82 -17.64 10.35
CA VAL A 517 -1.97 -17.67 9.15
C VAL A 517 -2.82 -18.14 7.99
N THR A 518 -2.91 -17.30 6.96
CA THR A 518 -3.63 -17.60 5.72
C THR A 518 -2.66 -17.58 4.54
N ALA A 519 -2.83 -18.50 3.59
CA ALA A 519 -1.99 -18.54 2.41
C ALA A 519 -2.33 -17.40 1.44
N ASP A 520 -1.36 -17.05 0.59
CA ASP A 520 -1.62 -16.26 -0.60
C ASP A 520 -2.22 -17.16 -1.72
N TRP A 521 -2.61 -16.57 -2.84
CA TRP A 521 -3.35 -17.19 -3.94
C TRP A 521 -2.61 -18.38 -4.59
N GLY A 522 -3.16 -19.59 -4.44
CA GLY A 522 -2.67 -20.78 -5.13
C GLY A 522 -1.34 -21.32 -4.57
N THR A 523 -0.97 -20.93 -3.34
CA THR A 523 0.28 -21.31 -2.66
C THR A 523 0.56 -22.81 -2.72
N ASN A 524 -0.46 -23.66 -2.63
CA ASN A 524 -0.28 -25.11 -2.64
C ASN A 524 -0.04 -25.71 -4.04
N GLY A 525 -0.34 -24.95 -5.10
CA GLY A 525 0.17 -25.21 -6.45
C GLY A 525 1.65 -24.86 -6.61
N HIS A 526 2.13 -23.82 -5.92
CA HIS A 526 3.50 -23.31 -5.98
C HIS A 526 4.47 -24.03 -5.03
N ALA A 527 4.63 -25.34 -5.23
CA ALA A 527 5.55 -26.12 -4.42
C ALA A 527 6.99 -26.02 -4.90
N TYR A 528 7.63 -24.91 -4.53
CA TYR A 528 9.02 -24.69 -4.84
C TYR A 528 9.96 -25.43 -3.87
N GLY A 529 11.25 -25.42 -4.21
CA GLY A 529 12.30 -26.04 -3.39
C GLY A 529 12.04 -27.51 -3.08
N ASN A 530 12.31 -27.90 -1.85
CA ASN A 530 12.16 -29.30 -1.40
C ASN A 530 10.69 -29.76 -1.26
N ASN A 531 9.71 -28.89 -1.52
CA ASN A 531 8.29 -29.29 -1.58
C ASN A 531 7.85 -29.76 -2.98
N ALA A 532 8.64 -29.54 -4.02
CA ALA A 532 8.25 -29.82 -5.41
C ALA A 532 7.84 -31.27 -5.64
N SER A 533 8.49 -32.22 -4.98
CA SER A 533 8.21 -33.66 -5.08
C SER A 533 7.04 -34.13 -4.22
N LEU A 534 6.53 -33.32 -3.29
CA LEU A 534 5.44 -33.71 -2.41
C LEU A 534 4.10 -33.76 -3.15
N THR A 535 3.22 -34.68 -2.77
CA THR A 535 1.82 -34.67 -3.21
C THR A 535 1.07 -33.47 -2.62
N GLN A 536 -0.09 -33.11 -3.20
CA GLN A 536 -0.90 -32.02 -2.69
C GLN A 536 -1.37 -32.27 -1.24
N ALA A 537 -1.70 -33.53 -0.89
CA ALA A 537 -2.04 -33.95 0.46
C ALA A 537 -0.84 -33.83 1.44
N GLN A 538 0.35 -34.25 1.03
CA GLN A 538 1.57 -34.08 1.83
C GLN A 538 1.86 -32.61 2.12
N ARG A 539 1.68 -31.74 1.13
CA ARG A 539 1.86 -30.28 1.29
C ARG A 539 0.83 -29.70 2.24
N ALA A 540 -0.44 -30.08 2.13
CA ALA A 540 -1.48 -29.66 3.07
C ALA A 540 -1.19 -30.11 4.51
N GLY A 541 -0.71 -31.35 4.68
CA GLY A 541 -0.23 -31.84 5.97
C GLY A 541 0.92 -31.02 6.54
N LYS A 542 1.94 -30.74 5.70
CA LYS A 542 3.10 -29.92 6.08
C LYS A 542 2.72 -28.47 6.42
N TRP A 543 1.78 -27.87 5.69
CA TRP A 543 1.27 -26.52 5.92
C TRP A 543 0.72 -26.35 7.34
N ILE A 544 -0.21 -27.23 7.73
CA ILE A 544 -0.81 -27.16 9.07
C ILE A 544 0.23 -27.44 10.16
N LYS A 545 1.08 -28.45 9.95
CA LYS A 545 2.15 -28.80 10.91
C LYS A 545 3.20 -27.70 11.06
N ALA A 546 3.45 -26.89 10.05
CA ALA A 546 4.33 -25.73 10.14
C ALA A 546 3.74 -24.60 11.01
N GLY A 547 2.44 -24.66 11.32
CA GLY A 547 1.72 -23.63 12.06
C GLY A 547 0.88 -22.71 11.16
N SER A 548 0.64 -23.08 9.91
CA SER A 548 -0.27 -22.36 9.04
C SER A 548 -1.71 -22.90 9.18
N HIS A 549 -2.76 -22.16 8.81
CA HIS A 549 -4.14 -22.55 9.16
C HIS A 549 -5.09 -22.63 7.95
N GLN A 550 -5.03 -21.64 7.05
CA GLN A 550 -6.00 -21.48 5.96
C GLN A 550 -5.29 -21.43 4.60
N PHE A 551 -5.93 -21.93 3.55
CA PHE A 551 -5.47 -21.79 2.16
C PHE A 551 -6.19 -20.64 1.42
N GLY A 552 -5.47 -19.97 0.52
CA GLY A 552 -5.97 -18.95 -0.40
C GLY A 552 -6.15 -19.51 -1.81
N SER A 553 -7.37 -19.43 -2.36
CA SER A 553 -7.79 -19.88 -3.72
C SER A 553 -7.51 -21.32 -4.14
N ASP A 554 -6.84 -22.11 -3.29
CA ASP A 554 -6.57 -23.51 -3.50
C ASP A 554 -7.77 -24.39 -3.16
N ASN A 555 -7.78 -25.64 -3.63
CA ASN A 555 -8.81 -26.61 -3.29
C ASN A 555 -8.68 -27.06 -1.81
N PRO A 556 -9.67 -26.80 -0.94
CA PRO A 556 -9.58 -27.16 0.48
C PRO A 556 -9.72 -28.67 0.72
N GLU A 557 -10.25 -29.44 -0.24
CA GLU A 557 -10.32 -30.91 -0.13
C GLU A 557 -8.95 -31.56 0.08
N ARG A 558 -7.87 -30.86 -0.25
CA ARG A 558 -6.50 -31.31 0.05
C ARG A 558 -6.23 -31.52 1.54
N PHE A 559 -6.95 -30.83 2.42
CA PHE A 559 -6.88 -31.08 3.87
C PHE A 559 -7.60 -32.37 4.26
N ARG A 560 -8.68 -32.73 3.56
CA ARG A 560 -9.33 -34.04 3.71
C ARG A 560 -8.41 -35.14 3.20
N ASP A 561 -7.84 -34.98 2.01
CA ASP A 561 -6.87 -35.95 1.47
C ASP A 561 -5.70 -36.14 2.47
N ALA A 562 -5.20 -35.06 3.06
CA ALA A 562 -4.15 -35.12 4.07
C ALA A 562 -4.58 -35.86 5.36
N LEU A 563 -5.84 -35.75 5.77
CA LEU A 563 -6.41 -36.52 6.89
C LEU A 563 -6.53 -38.01 6.52
N ASP A 564 -7.14 -38.30 5.37
CA ASP A 564 -7.41 -39.66 4.90
C ASP A 564 -6.11 -40.45 4.65
N GLU A 565 -5.07 -39.78 4.14
CA GLU A 565 -3.73 -40.35 3.93
C GLU A 565 -2.86 -40.36 5.21
N GLY A 566 -3.35 -39.83 6.33
CA GLY A 566 -2.67 -39.85 7.63
C GLY A 566 -1.54 -38.83 7.80
N TYR A 567 -1.48 -37.80 6.94
CA TYR A 567 -0.58 -36.66 7.11
C TYR A 567 -1.08 -35.65 8.14
N LEU A 568 -2.38 -35.63 8.42
CA LEU A 568 -3.03 -34.88 9.50
C LEU A 568 -3.85 -35.80 10.39
N ALA A 569 -3.98 -35.43 11.66
CA ALA A 569 -4.98 -35.95 12.57
C ALA A 569 -6.19 -35.00 12.64
N GLN A 570 -7.34 -35.50 13.11
CA GLN A 570 -8.53 -34.66 13.31
C GLN A 570 -8.24 -33.45 14.23
N ALA A 571 -7.40 -33.65 15.25
CA ALA A 571 -6.99 -32.58 16.16
C ALA A 571 -6.20 -31.44 15.46
N ASP A 572 -5.44 -31.76 14.41
CA ASP A 572 -4.69 -30.75 13.64
C ASP A 572 -5.67 -29.84 12.86
N ILE A 573 -6.70 -30.44 12.26
CA ILE A 573 -7.79 -29.71 11.59
C ILE A 573 -8.57 -28.88 12.61
N ASP A 574 -8.92 -29.48 13.76
CA ASP A 574 -9.74 -28.82 14.77
C ASP A 574 -9.06 -27.57 15.33
N GLU A 575 -7.76 -27.63 15.65
CA GLU A 575 -7.03 -26.46 16.14
C GLU A 575 -6.84 -25.40 15.05
N ALA A 576 -6.59 -25.80 13.80
CA ALA A 576 -6.51 -24.86 12.68
C ALA A 576 -7.83 -24.11 12.46
N VAL A 577 -8.95 -24.84 12.50
CA VAL A 577 -10.30 -24.28 12.37
C VAL A 577 -10.65 -23.38 13.55
N ALA A 578 -10.31 -23.78 14.78
CA ALA A 578 -10.50 -22.94 15.96
C ALA A 578 -9.76 -21.61 15.82
N LYS A 579 -8.53 -21.64 15.28
CA LYS A 579 -7.73 -20.42 15.08
C LYS A 579 -8.33 -19.49 14.03
N ILE A 580 -8.87 -20.05 12.95
CA ILE A 580 -9.56 -19.30 11.90
C ILE A 580 -10.83 -18.63 12.47
N LEU A 581 -11.65 -19.40 13.19
CA LEU A 581 -12.90 -18.91 13.77
C LEU A 581 -12.69 -17.89 14.90
N GLU A 582 -11.58 -17.97 15.63
CA GLU A 582 -11.19 -16.95 16.63
C GLU A 582 -11.22 -15.53 16.01
N MET A 583 -10.72 -15.37 14.79
CA MET A 583 -10.76 -14.08 14.09
C MET A 583 -12.20 -13.60 13.83
N THR A 584 -13.08 -14.49 13.39
CA THR A 584 -14.50 -14.17 13.17
C THR A 584 -15.21 -13.76 14.46
N PHE A 585 -14.90 -14.41 15.58
CA PHE A 585 -15.39 -14.00 16.90
C PHE A 585 -14.82 -12.63 17.33
N LYS A 586 -13.52 -12.36 17.09
CA LYS A 586 -12.90 -11.06 17.39
C LYS A 586 -13.56 -9.92 16.61
N LEU A 587 -14.00 -10.17 15.38
CA LEU A 587 -14.75 -9.22 14.57
C LEU A 587 -16.17 -8.96 15.08
N GLY A 588 -16.69 -9.76 16.02
CA GLY A 588 -18.05 -9.64 16.55
C GLY A 588 -19.14 -10.04 15.55
N LEU A 589 -18.78 -10.79 14.50
CA LEU A 589 -19.69 -11.17 13.43
C LEU A 589 -20.79 -12.14 13.86
N PHE A 590 -20.57 -12.92 14.93
CA PHE A 590 -21.61 -13.78 15.51
C PHE A 590 -22.69 -12.97 16.24
N GLU A 591 -22.34 -11.81 16.79
CA GLU A 591 -23.28 -10.92 17.48
C GLU A 591 -24.00 -9.99 16.49
N ASN A 592 -23.24 -9.36 15.60
CA ASN A 592 -23.75 -8.44 14.59
C ASN A 592 -22.97 -8.54 13.27
N PRO A 593 -23.45 -9.35 12.31
CA PRO A 593 -22.86 -9.43 10.99
C PRO A 593 -23.37 -8.36 10.01
N TYR A 594 -24.39 -7.57 10.39
CA TYR A 594 -25.13 -6.69 9.50
C TYR A 594 -24.65 -5.24 9.56
N VAL A 595 -24.86 -4.52 8.46
CA VAL A 595 -24.57 -3.08 8.32
C VAL A 595 -25.79 -2.32 7.82
N GLU A 596 -25.85 -1.03 8.12
CA GLU A 596 -26.95 -0.15 7.66
C GLU A 596 -26.69 0.31 6.23
N ALA A 597 -27.19 -0.45 5.25
CA ALA A 597 -26.89 -0.20 3.83
C ALA A 597 -27.29 1.20 3.34
N SER A 598 -28.35 1.79 3.89
CA SER A 598 -28.78 3.16 3.55
C SER A 598 -27.79 4.25 3.96
N MET A 599 -26.85 3.95 4.87
CA MET A 599 -25.82 4.87 5.32
C MET A 599 -24.53 4.74 4.51
N ALA A 600 -24.36 3.67 3.71
CA ALA A 600 -23.09 3.34 3.08
C ALA A 600 -22.54 4.46 2.20
N GLU A 601 -23.37 5.06 1.35
CA GLU A 601 -22.98 6.17 0.45
C GLU A 601 -22.69 7.49 1.17
N SER A 602 -23.15 7.66 2.42
CA SER A 602 -22.81 8.86 3.22
C SER A 602 -21.42 8.76 3.88
N ILE A 603 -20.88 7.55 3.99
CA ILE A 603 -19.59 7.25 4.63
C ILE A 603 -18.52 7.05 3.55
N VAL A 604 -18.83 6.21 2.57
CA VAL A 604 -17.94 5.88 1.47
C VAL A 604 -17.82 7.07 0.53
N ARG A 605 -16.59 7.49 0.24
CA ARG A 605 -16.29 8.73 -0.50
C ARG A 605 -16.89 9.98 0.14
N ALA A 606 -17.07 9.98 1.46
CA ALA A 606 -17.41 11.20 2.19
C ALA A 606 -16.45 12.33 1.80
N GLN A 607 -16.98 13.54 1.63
CA GLN A 607 -16.20 14.69 1.15
C GLN A 607 -14.90 14.89 1.94
N THR A 608 -14.94 14.71 3.28
CA THR A 608 -13.76 14.82 4.14
C THR A 608 -12.68 13.80 3.80
N ASN A 609 -13.05 12.54 3.52
CA ASN A 609 -12.13 11.47 3.17
C ASN A 609 -11.53 11.68 1.78
N MET A 610 -12.37 12.06 0.81
CA MET A 610 -11.95 12.40 -0.54
C MET A 610 -10.93 13.54 -0.54
N LEU A 611 -11.21 14.63 0.17
CA LEU A 611 -10.30 15.78 0.27
C LEU A 611 -9.01 15.43 1.03
N THR A 612 -9.09 14.60 2.08
CA THR A 612 -7.88 14.11 2.78
C THR A 612 -6.99 13.28 1.85
N GLY A 613 -7.59 12.40 1.04
CA GLY A 613 -6.86 11.62 0.04
C GLY A 613 -6.25 12.50 -1.06
N PHE A 614 -6.96 13.54 -1.50
CA PHE A 614 -6.45 14.51 -2.46
C PHE A 614 -5.28 15.34 -1.88
N ASP A 615 -5.37 15.77 -0.64
CA ASP A 615 -4.27 16.43 0.09
C ASP A 615 -3.06 15.51 0.18
N ALA A 616 -3.27 14.22 0.49
CA ALA A 616 -2.20 13.23 0.54
C ALA A 616 -1.48 13.10 -0.81
N GLN A 617 -2.21 13.10 -1.92
CA GLN A 617 -1.62 13.03 -3.27
C GLN A 617 -0.75 14.26 -3.55
N ARG A 618 -1.23 15.46 -3.23
CA ARG A 618 -0.47 16.70 -3.43
C ARG A 618 0.79 16.76 -2.57
N ARG A 619 0.71 16.25 -1.33
CA ARG A 619 1.85 16.16 -0.40
C ARG A 619 2.87 15.13 -0.83
N ALA A 620 2.48 14.07 -1.54
CA ALA A 620 3.37 12.99 -1.95
C ALA A 620 4.29 13.36 -3.11
N ILE A 621 3.98 14.43 -3.86
CA ILE A 621 4.78 14.82 -5.02
C ILE A 621 6.17 15.31 -4.59
N VAL A 622 7.20 14.70 -5.18
CA VAL A 622 8.61 15.03 -4.94
C VAL A 622 9.18 15.74 -6.16
N MET A 623 9.83 16.89 -5.96
CA MET A 623 10.61 17.57 -7.01
C MET A 623 12.08 17.21 -6.85
N LEU A 624 12.70 16.69 -7.90
CA LEU A 624 14.08 16.21 -7.89
C LEU A 624 15.03 17.09 -8.72
N LYS A 625 14.47 17.85 -9.66
CA LYS A 625 15.23 18.84 -10.44
C LYS A 625 14.37 20.08 -10.70
N ASN A 626 14.98 21.25 -10.55
CA ASN A 626 14.40 22.55 -10.88
C ASN A 626 15.50 23.49 -11.42
N ARG A 627 15.73 23.46 -12.74
CA ARG A 627 16.77 24.24 -13.43
C ARG A 627 16.49 25.74 -13.24
N GLY A 628 17.49 26.48 -12.79
CA GLY A 628 17.35 27.86 -12.28
C GLY A 628 17.88 28.00 -10.84
N HIS A 629 18.06 26.88 -10.14
CA HIS A 629 18.63 26.78 -8.79
C HIS A 629 20.17 26.71 -8.75
N GLU A 630 20.88 26.64 -9.89
CA GLU A 630 22.34 26.48 -9.91
C GLU A 630 23.09 27.79 -9.67
N SER A 631 23.61 27.92 -8.44
CA SER A 631 24.67 28.81 -7.93
C SER A 631 25.15 29.95 -8.84
N ARG A 632 24.67 31.17 -8.58
CA ARG A 632 25.45 32.39 -8.81
C ARG A 632 26.48 32.57 -7.67
N PRO A 633 27.68 33.10 -7.95
CA PRO A 633 28.61 33.51 -6.89
C PRO A 633 27.95 34.57 -6.00
N SER A 634 27.76 34.23 -4.72
CA SER A 634 27.42 35.10 -3.58
C SER A 634 26.76 36.47 -3.89
N GLY A 635 25.42 36.54 -3.83
CA GLY A 635 24.72 37.83 -3.61
C GLY A 635 23.46 38.15 -4.44
N GLY A 636 22.92 37.25 -5.25
CA GLY A 636 21.65 37.45 -5.97
C GLY A 636 20.65 36.34 -5.69
N SER A 637 19.35 36.68 -5.66
CA SER A 637 18.27 35.69 -5.48
C SER A 637 18.24 34.73 -6.68
N ALA A 638 18.30 33.42 -6.44
CA ALA A 638 18.12 32.43 -7.50
C ALA A 638 16.66 32.42 -7.96
N THR A 639 16.43 32.41 -9.27
CA THR A 639 15.10 32.35 -9.87
C THR A 639 14.75 30.91 -10.22
N SER A 640 13.93 30.27 -9.38
CA SER A 640 13.41 28.92 -9.63
C SER A 640 12.53 28.87 -10.88
N PHE A 641 12.54 27.74 -11.60
CA PHE A 641 11.67 27.52 -12.77
C PHE A 641 10.23 27.19 -12.36
N PHE A 642 10.07 26.42 -11.28
CA PHE A 642 8.81 26.20 -10.57
C PHE A 642 8.75 27.00 -9.26
N PRO A 643 7.56 27.46 -8.81
CA PRO A 643 6.25 27.22 -9.43
C PRO A 643 6.06 28.03 -10.71
N ILE A 644 5.26 27.51 -11.64
CA ILE A 644 4.90 28.24 -12.85
C ILE A 644 3.98 29.38 -12.44
N SER A 645 4.41 30.62 -12.69
CA SER A 645 3.62 31.80 -12.36
C SER A 645 3.71 32.85 -13.45
N GLY A 646 2.58 33.50 -13.72
CA GLY A 646 2.54 34.72 -14.52
C GLY A 646 3.16 35.92 -13.83
N ALA A 647 3.47 35.84 -12.54
CA ALA A 647 3.95 36.97 -11.75
C ALA A 647 5.38 37.39 -12.11
N ARG A 648 5.59 38.70 -12.09
CA ARG A 648 6.88 39.34 -12.39
C ARG A 648 7.88 39.17 -11.24
N TYR A 649 9.12 38.75 -11.51
CA TYR A 649 10.14 38.58 -10.46
C TYR A 649 10.78 39.93 -10.08
N ARG A 650 10.69 40.31 -8.80
CA ARG A 650 10.91 41.69 -8.35
C ARG A 650 12.40 42.05 -8.15
N ASP A 651 13.16 42.27 -9.22
CA ASP A 651 14.50 42.88 -9.13
C ASP A 651 14.49 44.29 -9.77
N ALA A 652 14.44 45.32 -8.93
CA ALA A 652 14.68 46.70 -9.36
C ALA A 652 16.19 46.95 -9.41
N ASN A 653 16.73 47.37 -10.56
CA ASN A 653 18.13 47.80 -10.62
C ASN A 653 18.37 49.08 -9.79
N SER A 654 19.63 49.45 -9.57
CA SER A 654 20.04 50.60 -8.73
C SER A 654 19.51 51.97 -9.18
N ASN A 655 18.88 52.06 -10.36
CA ASN A 655 18.28 53.28 -10.89
C ASN A 655 16.74 53.24 -10.88
N ASN A 656 16.12 52.25 -10.23
CA ASN A 656 14.67 52.02 -10.24
C ASN A 656 14.11 51.88 -11.67
N GLN A 657 14.95 51.48 -12.62
CA GLN A 657 14.56 51.17 -13.99
C GLN A 657 14.29 49.67 -14.10
N ARG A 658 13.17 49.34 -14.73
CA ARG A 658 12.68 47.96 -14.89
C ARG A 658 13.54 47.23 -15.92
N ASP A 659 14.06 46.06 -15.56
CA ASP A 659 14.87 45.25 -16.47
C ASP A 659 13.97 44.41 -17.39
N ALA A 660 14.44 44.09 -18.59
CA ALA A 660 13.67 43.39 -19.62
C ALA A 660 13.57 41.86 -19.40
N GLY A 661 14.05 41.32 -18.26
CA GLY A 661 14.15 39.88 -17.96
C GLY A 661 13.11 39.33 -16.97
N GLU A 662 11.93 39.92 -16.87
CA GLU A 662 11.13 39.87 -15.63
C GLU A 662 9.99 38.80 -15.58
N TYR A 663 9.83 37.93 -16.60
CA TYR A 663 8.89 36.79 -16.58
C TYR A 663 9.59 35.48 -16.98
N ILE A 664 10.12 34.75 -16.00
CA ILE A 664 10.97 33.56 -16.21
C ILE A 664 10.25 32.45 -16.99
N ASN A 665 8.93 32.34 -16.89
CA ASN A 665 8.14 31.27 -17.54
C ASN A 665 7.67 31.63 -18.97
N ASP A 666 7.76 32.89 -19.40
CA ASP A 666 7.55 33.32 -20.81
C ASP A 666 8.90 33.26 -21.52
N THR A 667 9.17 32.14 -22.17
CA THR A 667 10.48 31.82 -22.74
C THR A 667 10.68 32.47 -24.10
N ASN A 668 9.59 32.78 -24.80
CA ASN A 668 9.60 33.38 -26.13
C ASN A 668 9.39 34.91 -26.11
N GLY A 669 9.00 35.48 -24.96
CA GLY A 669 8.82 36.91 -24.71
C GLY A 669 7.56 37.50 -25.34
N ASN A 670 6.54 36.69 -25.63
CA ASN A 670 5.33 37.12 -26.33
C ASN A 670 4.25 37.71 -25.40
N GLY A 671 4.46 37.66 -24.08
CA GLY A 671 3.54 38.17 -23.08
C GLY A 671 2.42 37.19 -22.70
N VAL A 672 2.58 35.90 -22.99
CA VAL A 672 1.70 34.79 -22.60
C VAL A 672 2.61 33.62 -22.20
N ILE A 673 2.18 32.80 -21.24
CA ILE A 673 2.87 31.56 -20.88
C ILE A 673 2.10 30.39 -21.51
N GLU A 674 2.67 29.78 -22.54
CA GLU A 674 2.06 28.67 -23.26
C GLU A 674 2.49 27.31 -22.69
N ILE A 675 1.52 26.53 -22.21
CA ILE A 675 1.77 25.24 -21.58
C ILE A 675 1.24 24.10 -22.47
N TYR A 676 2.14 23.21 -22.85
CA TYR A 676 1.79 21.89 -23.37
C TYR A 676 1.75 20.90 -22.22
N TYR A 677 0.57 20.35 -21.92
CA TYR A 677 0.37 19.31 -20.91
C TYR A 677 -0.22 18.07 -21.57
N ASP A 678 0.39 16.90 -21.36
CA ASP A 678 -0.03 15.64 -21.99
C ASP A 678 -0.64 14.60 -21.03
N GLY A 679 -1.04 15.04 -19.83
CA GLY A 679 -1.90 14.26 -18.93
C GLY A 679 -3.25 13.92 -19.57
N VAL A 680 -3.81 12.77 -19.20
CA VAL A 680 -5.01 12.19 -19.84
C VAL A 680 -6.28 12.48 -19.04
N ALA A 681 -6.18 12.90 -17.78
CA ALA A 681 -7.33 13.09 -16.90
C ALA A 681 -7.86 14.53 -16.87
N ASP A 682 -7.14 15.51 -17.40
CA ASP A 682 -7.64 16.89 -17.55
C ASP A 682 -7.11 17.57 -18.83
N GLY A 683 -7.20 16.87 -19.96
CA GLY A 683 -7.31 17.57 -21.22
C GLY A 683 -8.60 18.39 -21.18
N LEU A 684 -8.52 19.68 -21.50
CA LEU A 684 -9.63 20.61 -21.75
C LEU A 684 -10.56 20.18 -22.94
N THR A 685 -10.64 18.88 -23.21
CA THR A 685 -11.70 18.16 -23.90
C THR A 685 -11.94 16.86 -23.14
N MET A 686 -13.04 16.82 -22.40
CA MET A 686 -13.51 15.65 -21.64
C MET A 686 -13.41 14.37 -22.48
N ASP A 687 -12.59 13.41 -22.04
CA ASP A 687 -12.99 12.03 -22.27
C ASP A 687 -14.24 11.82 -21.41
N ALA A 688 -15.39 11.62 -22.05
CA ALA A 688 -16.65 11.40 -21.37
C ALA A 688 -16.63 10.18 -20.40
N ASN A 689 -15.54 9.40 -20.41
CA ASN A 689 -15.38 8.17 -19.64
C ASN A 689 -14.53 8.31 -18.36
N ALA A 690 -13.95 9.48 -18.04
CA ALA A 690 -13.15 9.67 -16.81
C ALA A 690 -13.28 11.10 -16.21
N PRO A 691 -14.41 11.45 -15.57
CA PRO A 691 -14.60 12.77 -14.94
C PRO A 691 -13.66 12.98 -13.74
N ASP A 692 -13.20 14.22 -13.51
CA ASP A 692 -12.50 14.62 -12.28
C ASP A 692 -13.38 14.29 -11.06
N PRO A 693 -12.99 13.32 -10.21
CA PRO A 693 -13.82 12.92 -9.07
C PRO A 693 -13.95 14.02 -8.00
N TYR A 694 -13.16 15.10 -8.11
CA TYR A 694 -13.17 16.24 -7.20
C TYR A 694 -13.94 17.46 -7.73
N GLU A 695 -14.32 17.49 -9.01
CA GLU A 695 -15.13 18.57 -9.60
C GLU A 695 -16.40 18.87 -8.77
N PRO A 696 -17.17 17.87 -8.27
CA PRO A 696 -18.34 18.15 -7.43
C PRO A 696 -18.04 18.90 -6.13
N PHE A 697 -16.81 18.85 -5.64
CA PHE A 697 -16.39 19.45 -4.37
C PHE A 697 -15.61 20.74 -4.54
N LEU A 698 -14.79 20.82 -5.60
CA LEU A 698 -13.82 21.89 -5.82
C LEU A 698 -14.12 22.71 -7.09
N GLY A 699 -15.19 22.38 -7.82
CA GLY A 699 -15.52 22.98 -9.12
C GLY A 699 -14.59 22.51 -10.24
N ALA A 700 -14.93 22.88 -11.49
CA ALA A 700 -14.09 22.58 -12.64
C ALA A 700 -12.69 23.19 -12.46
N TYR A 701 -11.66 22.44 -12.88
CA TYR A 701 -10.29 22.93 -12.83
C TYR A 701 -9.97 23.75 -14.09
N ASP A 702 -9.64 25.03 -13.91
CA ASP A 702 -9.18 25.90 -14.99
C ASP A 702 -7.85 26.54 -14.61
N TYR A 703 -6.76 25.92 -15.02
CA TYR A 703 -5.43 26.43 -14.73
C TYR A 703 -5.09 27.72 -15.49
N THR A 704 -5.87 28.12 -16.52
CA THR A 704 -5.64 29.40 -17.22
C THR A 704 -5.97 30.61 -16.34
N THR A 705 -6.81 30.40 -15.31
CA THR A 705 -7.20 31.43 -14.34
C THR A 705 -6.19 31.64 -13.21
N VAL A 706 -5.17 30.77 -13.09
CA VAL A 706 -4.09 30.88 -12.09
C VAL A 706 -3.33 32.20 -12.22
N ALA A 707 -3.35 32.81 -13.40
CA ALA A 707 -2.73 34.09 -13.67
C ALA A 707 -3.77 35.21 -13.93
N SER A 708 -4.49 35.65 -12.88
CA SER A 708 -5.38 36.81 -13.00
C SER A 708 -4.60 38.11 -12.86
N THR A 709 -4.78 39.05 -13.79
CA THR A 709 -4.14 40.38 -13.80
C THR A 709 -4.45 41.19 -12.54
N ASP A 710 -3.43 41.77 -11.90
CA ASP A 710 -3.62 42.90 -10.99
C ASP A 710 -3.99 44.18 -11.77
N ALA A 711 -4.40 45.23 -11.07
CA ALA A 711 -4.85 46.48 -11.69
C ALA A 711 -3.71 47.22 -12.45
N GLU A 712 -2.48 46.72 -12.32
CA GLU A 712 -1.24 47.28 -12.83
C GLU A 712 -0.66 46.50 -14.02
N GLY A 713 -1.22 45.34 -14.40
CA GLY A 713 -0.82 44.56 -15.57
C GLY A 713 0.50 43.78 -15.42
N ALA A 714 0.83 43.36 -14.19
CA ALA A 714 2.11 42.73 -13.85
C ALA A 714 2.09 41.18 -13.82
N ILE A 715 1.05 40.54 -14.36
CA ILE A 715 0.88 39.08 -14.40
C ILE A 715 0.54 38.64 -15.84
N LEU A 716 1.33 37.73 -16.42
CA LEU A 716 1.08 37.18 -17.76
C LEU A 716 0.03 36.06 -17.74
N PRO A 717 -0.90 35.99 -18.72
CA PRO A 717 -1.85 34.89 -18.83
C PRO A 717 -1.15 33.55 -19.10
N ILE A 718 -1.70 32.48 -18.53
CA ILE A 718 -1.27 31.11 -18.79
C ILE A 718 -2.30 30.46 -19.73
N VAL A 719 -1.88 29.85 -20.83
CA VAL A 719 -2.79 29.22 -21.81
C VAL A 719 -2.34 27.82 -22.18
N GLN A 720 -3.29 26.94 -22.51
CA GLN A 720 -2.98 25.64 -23.08
C GLN A 720 -2.61 25.75 -24.56
N VAL A 721 -1.60 24.99 -24.98
CA VAL A 721 -1.35 24.69 -26.39
C VAL A 721 -1.32 23.17 -26.62
N THR A 722 -1.85 22.73 -27.75
CA THR A 722 -1.85 21.31 -28.16
C THR A 722 -0.68 20.96 -29.08
N ASP A 723 0.06 21.97 -29.53
CA ASP A 723 1.24 21.87 -30.38
C ASP A 723 2.45 22.28 -29.56
N ILE A 724 3.29 21.30 -29.22
CA ILE A 724 4.49 21.50 -28.38
C ILE A 724 5.46 22.52 -28.97
N THR A 725 5.46 22.72 -30.30
CA THR A 725 6.32 23.72 -30.95
C THR A 725 5.95 25.16 -30.63
N LYS A 726 4.78 25.38 -30.01
CA LYS A 726 4.28 26.70 -29.59
C LYS A 726 4.32 26.90 -28.08
N ALA A 727 4.81 25.93 -27.31
CA ALA A 727 4.80 25.99 -25.86
C ALA A 727 6.05 26.71 -25.32
N ASP A 728 5.91 27.48 -24.25
CA ASP A 728 7.04 27.86 -23.41
C ASP A 728 7.49 26.68 -22.54
N ILE A 729 6.51 25.92 -22.05
CA ILE A 729 6.74 24.82 -21.12
C ILE A 729 5.98 23.58 -21.60
N ALA A 730 6.72 22.50 -21.84
CA ALA A 730 6.16 21.16 -22.02
C ALA A 730 6.25 20.39 -20.71
N ILE A 731 5.09 19.97 -20.19
CA ILE A 731 4.97 19.09 -19.02
C ILE A 731 4.56 17.71 -19.54
N LEU A 732 5.48 16.76 -19.43
CA LEU A 732 5.32 15.41 -19.96
C LEU A 732 5.17 14.39 -18.83
N ARG A 733 4.06 13.65 -18.85
CA ARG A 733 3.78 12.54 -17.94
C ARG A 733 4.48 11.29 -18.44
N VAL A 734 5.30 10.63 -17.62
CA VAL A 734 5.96 9.35 -17.99
C VAL A 734 5.76 8.30 -16.92
N THR A 735 5.76 7.03 -17.30
CA THR A 735 5.63 5.91 -16.35
C THR A 735 6.84 4.98 -16.48
N ALA A 736 7.25 4.40 -15.36
CA ALA A 736 8.21 3.29 -15.41
C ALA A 736 7.67 2.13 -16.26
N ARG A 737 8.59 1.39 -16.89
CA ARG A 737 8.27 0.14 -17.57
C ARG A 737 7.58 -0.81 -16.59
N LYS A 738 6.40 -1.33 -16.95
CA LYS A 738 5.56 -2.10 -16.03
C LYS A 738 6.08 -3.53 -15.84
N GLY A 739 6.11 -3.99 -14.59
CA GLY A 739 6.28 -5.41 -14.29
C GLY A 739 5.01 -6.23 -14.49
N SER A 740 5.11 -7.56 -14.39
CA SER A 740 4.00 -8.49 -14.59
C SER A 740 3.77 -9.30 -13.33
N TYR A 741 2.62 -9.12 -12.67
CA TYR A 741 2.24 -9.80 -11.40
C TYR A 741 2.44 -11.33 -11.40
N PHE A 742 2.37 -11.97 -12.57
CA PHE A 742 2.55 -13.42 -12.71
C PHE A 742 3.95 -13.80 -13.21
N GLY A 743 4.90 -12.90 -13.01
CA GLY A 743 6.29 -12.99 -13.39
C GLY A 743 6.52 -12.86 -14.89
N LEU A 744 7.79 -12.59 -15.19
CA LEU A 744 8.46 -12.98 -16.42
C LEU A 744 9.58 -13.94 -16.00
N ASP A 745 10.24 -14.59 -16.96
CA ASP A 745 11.39 -15.47 -16.65
C ASP A 745 12.65 -14.72 -16.15
N ALA A 746 12.53 -13.41 -15.89
CA ALA A 746 13.50 -12.54 -15.23
C ALA A 746 12.82 -11.28 -14.66
N GLY A 747 13.54 -10.51 -13.84
CA GLY A 747 13.10 -9.18 -13.43
C GLY A 747 12.92 -8.23 -14.61
N VAL A 748 12.09 -7.20 -14.41
CA VAL A 748 11.77 -6.25 -15.49
C VAL A 748 12.85 -5.17 -15.55
N PRO A 749 13.47 -4.92 -16.71
CA PRO A 749 14.43 -3.82 -16.86
C PRO A 749 13.81 -2.50 -16.41
N LEU A 750 14.63 -1.62 -15.85
CA LEU A 750 14.22 -0.29 -15.42
C LEU A 750 14.36 0.74 -16.55
N SER A 751 15.18 0.46 -17.56
CA SER A 751 15.26 1.25 -18.77
C SER A 751 14.03 1.10 -19.68
N PHE A 752 13.72 2.18 -20.39
CA PHE A 752 12.52 2.30 -21.23
C PHE A 752 12.57 1.45 -22.51
N ASP A 753 13.77 1.11 -22.98
CA ASP A 753 13.97 0.40 -24.24
C ASP A 753 14.97 -0.74 -24.18
N GLY A 754 15.51 -1.02 -22.98
CA GLY A 754 16.48 -2.09 -22.77
C GLY A 754 15.92 -3.45 -23.17
N PRO A 755 16.78 -4.34 -23.68
CA PRO A 755 16.36 -5.70 -24.01
C PRO A 755 15.82 -6.41 -22.77
N PHE A 756 14.72 -7.16 -22.94
CA PHE A 756 14.21 -8.00 -21.87
C PHE A 756 15.09 -9.26 -21.75
N PRO A 757 15.66 -9.56 -20.57
CA PRO A 757 16.35 -10.82 -20.36
C PRO A 757 15.31 -11.93 -20.18
N GLY A 758 15.09 -12.81 -21.17
CA GLY A 758 14.24 -13.99 -20.97
C GLY A 758 13.43 -14.41 -22.20
N THR A 759 12.59 -15.43 -22.00
CA THR A 759 11.80 -16.08 -23.07
C THR A 759 10.35 -15.59 -23.16
N SER A 760 9.87 -14.88 -22.13
CA SER A 760 8.51 -14.33 -22.07
C SER A 760 8.42 -12.95 -22.74
N ASN A 761 7.28 -12.65 -23.38
CA ASN A 761 7.06 -11.36 -24.02
C ASN A 761 6.74 -10.27 -22.98
N ASP A 762 7.56 -9.22 -22.95
CA ASP A 762 7.24 -8.02 -22.19
C ASP A 762 6.18 -7.17 -22.91
N GLY A 763 4.94 -7.26 -22.43
CA GLY A 763 3.80 -6.50 -22.95
C GLY A 763 3.85 -4.99 -22.66
N SER A 764 4.76 -4.53 -21.79
CA SER A 764 4.87 -3.12 -21.39
C SER A 764 5.90 -2.33 -22.22
N LEU A 765 6.77 -3.01 -22.97
CA LEU A 765 7.84 -2.39 -23.75
C LEU A 765 7.33 -1.36 -24.75
N SER A 766 6.20 -1.63 -25.41
CA SER A 766 5.61 -0.73 -26.40
C SER A 766 5.19 0.60 -25.78
N ALA A 767 4.47 0.55 -24.66
CA ALA A 767 4.06 1.73 -23.90
C ALA A 767 5.27 2.50 -23.37
N SER A 768 6.26 1.79 -22.83
CA SER A 768 7.49 2.41 -22.30
C SER A 768 8.33 3.09 -23.39
N ARG A 769 8.45 2.48 -24.58
CA ARG A 769 9.09 3.12 -25.74
C ARG A 769 8.33 4.34 -26.22
N ALA A 770 7.01 4.32 -26.17
CA ALA A 770 6.18 5.48 -26.53
C ALA A 770 6.41 6.64 -25.55
N ASP A 771 6.49 6.39 -24.24
CA ASP A 771 6.86 7.40 -23.22
C ASP A 771 8.22 8.03 -23.53
N ARG A 772 9.23 7.19 -23.73
CA ARG A 772 10.58 7.63 -24.11
C ARG A 772 10.56 8.48 -25.37
N ASN A 773 9.83 8.06 -26.41
CA ASN A 773 9.78 8.77 -27.68
C ASN A 773 9.19 10.17 -27.52
N ARG A 774 8.14 10.34 -26.72
CA ARG A 774 7.55 11.66 -26.42
C ARG A 774 8.58 12.62 -25.81
N VAL A 775 9.40 12.12 -24.88
CA VAL A 775 10.48 12.93 -24.27
C VAL A 775 11.56 13.29 -25.29
N ILE A 776 12.00 12.33 -26.12
CA ILE A 776 12.98 12.59 -27.18
C ILE A 776 12.44 13.59 -28.20
N ASP A 777 11.16 13.49 -28.57
CA ASP A 777 10.53 14.42 -29.51
C ASP A 777 10.52 15.86 -28.95
N ALA A 778 10.30 16.03 -27.64
CA ALA A 778 10.45 17.33 -26.99
C ALA A 778 11.90 17.87 -27.04
N PHE A 779 12.91 17.00 -26.84
CA PHE A 779 14.31 17.39 -27.05
C PHE A 779 14.58 17.78 -28.48
N ARG A 780 14.08 17.04 -29.48
CA ARG A 780 14.23 17.38 -30.91
C ARG A 780 13.58 18.71 -31.29
N VAL A 781 12.44 19.04 -30.68
CA VAL A 781 11.79 20.36 -30.85
C VAL A 781 12.68 21.50 -30.35
N ARG A 782 13.36 21.29 -29.21
CA ARG A 782 14.22 22.29 -28.58
C ARG A 782 15.63 22.38 -29.18
N ASP A 783 16.22 21.24 -29.52
CA ASP A 783 17.65 21.14 -29.82
C ASP A 783 17.91 20.88 -31.32
N GLY A 784 16.89 20.46 -32.08
CA GLY A 784 17.05 19.97 -33.45
C GLY A 784 17.65 18.55 -33.49
N TYR A 785 17.77 18.00 -34.70
CA TYR A 785 18.36 16.68 -34.94
C TYR A 785 18.70 16.49 -36.43
N THR A 786 19.41 15.44 -36.78
CA THR A 786 19.62 15.01 -38.16
C THR A 786 18.64 13.89 -38.50
N ASP A 787 17.87 14.06 -39.59
CA ASP A 787 16.96 13.01 -40.05
C ASP A 787 17.70 11.83 -40.68
N SER A 788 16.96 10.76 -40.96
CA SER A 788 17.48 9.51 -41.54
C SER A 788 18.09 9.68 -42.93
N THR A 789 17.90 10.82 -43.60
CA THR A 789 18.53 11.17 -44.89
C THR A 789 19.88 11.88 -44.72
N GLY A 790 20.28 12.20 -43.48
CA GLY A 790 21.46 13.01 -43.19
C GLY A 790 21.18 14.51 -43.27
N THR A 791 19.92 14.93 -43.31
CA THR A 791 19.54 16.35 -43.37
C THR A 791 19.36 16.89 -41.96
N ALA A 792 20.06 17.99 -41.65
CA ALA A 792 19.89 18.68 -40.37
C ALA A 792 18.50 19.35 -40.32
N VAL A 793 17.71 18.96 -39.32
CA VAL A 793 16.43 19.56 -38.94
C VAL A 793 16.70 20.51 -37.78
N ALA A 794 16.50 21.81 -38.02
CA ALA A 794 16.67 22.83 -37.00
C ALA A 794 15.62 22.69 -35.88
N ALA A 795 16.00 23.09 -34.66
CA ALA A 795 15.06 23.26 -33.56
C ALA A 795 13.88 24.14 -33.99
N THR A 796 12.66 23.67 -33.77
CA THR A 796 11.44 24.44 -34.07
C THR A 796 11.09 25.40 -32.94
N ASN A 797 11.52 25.11 -31.71
CA ASN A 797 11.35 25.97 -30.55
C ASN A 797 12.55 25.88 -29.59
N PRO A 798 13.64 26.63 -29.85
CA PRO A 798 14.87 26.53 -29.06
C PRO A 798 14.78 27.07 -27.63
N THR A 799 13.68 27.73 -27.26
CA THR A 799 13.47 28.27 -25.91
C THR A 799 12.57 27.38 -25.04
N LEU A 800 12.01 26.31 -25.60
CA LEU A 800 11.14 25.37 -24.90
C LEU A 800 11.80 24.84 -23.63
N ARG A 801 11.09 24.94 -22.51
CA ARG A 801 11.44 24.25 -21.26
C ARG A 801 10.67 22.96 -21.13
N ILE A 802 11.34 21.93 -20.62
CA ILE A 802 10.79 20.58 -20.53
C ILE A 802 10.77 20.16 -19.06
N ALA A 803 9.58 19.84 -18.55
CA ALA A 803 9.36 19.25 -17.25
C ALA A 803 8.82 17.83 -17.42
N ILE A 804 9.36 16.88 -16.67
CA ILE A 804 8.84 15.52 -16.62
C ILE A 804 8.16 15.29 -15.26
N VAL A 805 6.98 14.70 -15.27
CA VAL A 805 6.30 14.17 -14.08
C VAL A 805 6.20 12.66 -14.22
N MET A 806 6.98 11.93 -13.44
CA MET A 806 6.99 10.48 -13.44
C MET A 806 5.95 9.92 -12.48
N ASN A 807 5.06 9.08 -12.99
CA ASN A 807 4.33 8.16 -12.12
C ASN A 807 5.25 7.01 -11.73
N MET A 808 5.69 7.06 -10.48
CA MET A 808 6.56 6.05 -9.88
C MET A 808 5.71 5.06 -9.09
N ASP A 809 5.25 4.02 -9.77
CA ASP A 809 4.86 2.78 -9.11
C ASP A 809 6.08 1.87 -8.85
N ARG A 810 7.12 2.05 -9.66
CA ARG A 810 8.44 1.43 -9.53
C ARG A 810 9.50 2.42 -10.02
N PRO A 811 10.75 2.38 -9.51
CA PRO A 811 11.84 3.20 -10.06
C PRO A 811 12.09 2.90 -11.55
N ALA A 812 12.63 3.90 -12.25
CA ALA A 812 13.08 3.78 -13.63
C ALA A 812 14.46 4.42 -13.78
N VAL A 813 15.20 4.01 -14.81
CA VAL A 813 16.46 4.66 -15.19
C VAL A 813 16.11 5.96 -15.91
N ILE A 814 16.17 7.08 -15.18
CA ILE A 814 15.77 8.40 -15.68
C ILE A 814 16.96 9.29 -16.07
N LYS A 815 18.19 8.89 -15.73
CA LYS A 815 19.44 9.60 -16.06
C LYS A 815 19.50 10.12 -17.51
N PRO A 816 19.08 9.37 -18.55
CA PRO A 816 19.09 9.86 -19.93
C PRO A 816 18.29 11.15 -20.13
N PHE A 817 17.16 11.31 -19.43
CA PHE A 817 16.33 12.51 -19.52
C PHE A 817 16.84 13.63 -18.62
N ILE A 818 17.43 13.28 -17.47
CA ILE A 818 17.99 14.26 -16.53
C ILE A 818 19.21 14.97 -17.10
N ASN A 819 20.10 14.23 -17.76
CA ASN A 819 21.36 14.76 -18.28
C ASN A 819 21.30 15.14 -19.77
N GLY A 820 20.35 14.59 -20.50
CA GLY A 820 20.29 14.69 -21.96
C GLY A 820 21.03 13.57 -22.67
N LEU A 821 20.80 13.47 -23.98
CA LEU A 821 21.39 12.47 -24.86
C LEU A 821 22.54 13.07 -25.68
N ASN A 822 23.58 12.29 -25.95
CA ASN A 822 24.70 12.67 -26.81
C ASN A 822 24.28 12.77 -28.28
N ASN A 823 23.25 12.03 -28.69
CA ASN A 823 22.72 12.04 -30.04
C ASN A 823 21.18 11.98 -30.05
N LEU A 824 20.56 12.89 -30.82
CA LEU A 824 19.12 12.95 -31.09
C LEU A 824 18.75 12.49 -32.51
N ASP A 825 19.75 12.20 -33.34
CA ASP A 825 19.59 11.90 -34.76
C ASP A 825 18.82 10.60 -35.00
N GLU A 826 18.13 10.54 -36.13
CA GLU A 826 17.58 9.29 -36.64
C GLU A 826 18.71 8.38 -37.15
N VAL A 827 18.50 7.07 -37.05
CA VAL A 827 19.33 6.08 -37.70
C VAL A 827 19.25 6.27 -39.21
N ALA A 828 20.41 6.33 -39.86
CA ALA A 828 20.51 6.51 -41.30
C ALA A 828 19.70 5.45 -42.07
N GLY A 829 18.81 5.91 -42.95
CA GLY A 829 17.92 5.06 -43.74
C GLY A 829 16.67 4.55 -43.02
N GLU A 830 16.46 4.90 -41.74
CA GLU A 830 15.34 4.44 -40.92
C GLU A 830 14.52 5.63 -40.39
N PRO A 831 13.58 6.19 -41.19
CA PRO A 831 12.75 7.32 -40.77
C PRO A 831 11.90 7.02 -39.53
N GLY A 832 11.80 7.99 -38.61
CA GLY A 832 11.07 7.82 -37.36
C GLY A 832 11.78 6.91 -36.36
N SER A 833 13.07 6.65 -36.54
CA SER A 833 13.89 5.97 -35.55
C SER A 833 14.31 6.92 -34.43
N TYR A 834 14.49 6.34 -33.24
CA TYR A 834 14.80 7.08 -32.02
C TYR A 834 16.11 6.58 -31.42
N PRO A 835 16.93 7.48 -30.85
CA PRO A 835 18.10 7.09 -30.09
C PRO A 835 17.74 6.12 -28.96
N LEU A 836 18.62 5.16 -28.70
CA LEU A 836 18.50 4.26 -27.55
C LEU A 836 18.92 5.00 -26.29
N VAL A 837 18.09 4.95 -25.26
CA VAL A 837 18.37 5.57 -23.95
C VAL A 837 19.02 4.60 -22.97
N SER A 838 18.94 3.30 -23.23
CA SER A 838 19.65 2.25 -22.49
C SER A 838 21.14 2.13 -22.84
N ASP A 839 21.60 2.69 -23.96
CA ASP A 839 23.03 2.74 -24.27
C ASP A 839 23.70 3.87 -23.47
N GLU A 840 24.48 3.51 -22.45
CA GLU A 840 25.17 4.47 -21.59
C GLU A 840 26.14 5.40 -22.36
N ASN A 841 26.61 4.99 -23.54
CA ASN A 841 27.44 5.84 -24.40
C ASN A 841 26.63 6.96 -25.06
N ASN A 842 25.31 6.80 -25.14
CA ASN A 842 24.41 7.82 -25.67
C ASN A 842 23.87 8.77 -24.57
N ILE A 843 24.22 8.55 -23.30
CA ILE A 843 23.83 9.42 -22.19
C ILE A 843 24.95 10.42 -21.91
N VAL A 844 24.60 11.69 -21.71
CA VAL A 844 25.56 12.68 -21.23
C VAL A 844 25.92 12.35 -19.78
N GLN A 845 27.18 11.98 -19.52
CA GLN A 845 27.61 11.55 -18.18
C GLN A 845 27.86 12.73 -17.23
N ASP A 846 28.11 13.93 -17.77
CA ASP A 846 28.38 15.16 -17.04
C ASP A 846 27.73 16.36 -17.74
N ILE A 847 26.83 17.06 -17.03
CA ILE A 847 26.07 18.20 -17.56
C ILE A 847 26.96 19.41 -17.91
N SER A 848 28.16 19.50 -17.33
CA SER A 848 29.13 20.56 -17.65
C SER A 848 29.68 20.46 -19.08
N ASN A 849 29.55 19.28 -19.71
CA ASN A 849 29.95 19.03 -21.10
C ASN A 849 28.86 19.40 -22.13
N GLY A 850 27.81 20.13 -21.72
CA GLY A 850 26.84 20.72 -22.65
C GLY A 850 25.56 19.92 -22.89
N GLY A 851 25.21 18.97 -22.03
CA GLY A 851 23.93 18.25 -22.12
C GLY A 851 22.77 19.10 -21.63
N ASN A 852 21.87 19.49 -22.54
CA ASN A 852 20.57 20.07 -22.17
C ASN A 852 19.62 18.92 -21.79
N GLY A 853 19.63 18.46 -20.55
CA GLY A 853 18.58 17.57 -20.05
C GLY A 853 17.24 18.29 -19.89
N VAL A 854 16.32 17.69 -19.13
CA VAL A 854 15.08 18.36 -18.72
C VAL A 854 15.35 19.52 -17.75
N ASP A 855 14.48 20.52 -17.77
CA ASP A 855 14.52 21.68 -16.89
C ASP A 855 13.92 21.38 -15.52
N ALA A 856 12.95 20.46 -15.43
CA ALA A 856 12.49 19.95 -14.15
C ALA A 856 12.10 18.47 -14.17
N PHE A 857 12.13 17.86 -13.00
CA PHE A 857 11.75 16.47 -12.81
C PHE A 857 10.99 16.28 -11.50
N PHE A 858 9.81 15.67 -11.59
CA PHE A 858 8.92 15.36 -10.47
C PHE A 858 8.55 13.89 -10.45
N VAL A 859 8.16 13.41 -9.27
CA VAL A 859 7.61 12.08 -9.04
C VAL A 859 6.28 12.20 -8.28
N ASP A 860 5.22 11.51 -8.70
CA ASP A 860 3.86 11.71 -8.17
C ASP A 860 3.23 10.54 -7.41
N PHE A 861 3.82 9.34 -7.47
CA PHE A 861 3.36 8.11 -6.78
C PHE A 861 1.88 7.74 -6.99
N GLY A 862 1.32 8.09 -8.14
CA GLY A 862 -0.11 7.90 -8.42
C GLY A 862 -0.95 9.06 -7.91
N ALA A 863 -0.82 10.23 -8.54
CA ALA A 863 -1.67 11.40 -8.27
C ALA A 863 -2.60 11.70 -9.46
N TYR A 864 -3.73 12.35 -9.20
CA TYR A 864 -4.55 12.95 -10.26
C TYR A 864 -3.85 14.14 -10.92
N ASP A 865 -4.17 14.41 -12.18
CA ASP A 865 -3.64 15.56 -12.94
C ASP A 865 -3.88 16.87 -12.19
N ARG A 866 -5.08 17.08 -11.64
CA ARG A 866 -5.41 18.23 -10.78
C ARG A 866 -4.46 18.41 -9.60
N ALA A 867 -4.08 17.33 -8.91
CA ALA A 867 -3.15 17.39 -7.78
C ALA A 867 -1.74 17.79 -8.25
N VAL A 868 -1.32 17.28 -9.40
CA VAL A 868 -0.03 17.61 -10.02
C VAL A 868 0.00 19.08 -10.41
N LEU A 869 -1.04 19.57 -11.08
CA LEU A 869 -1.13 20.96 -11.51
C LEU A 869 -1.17 21.92 -10.31
N ASP A 870 -1.89 21.61 -9.24
CA ASP A 870 -1.85 22.39 -7.98
C ASP A 870 -0.42 22.58 -7.47
N VAL A 871 0.40 21.53 -7.52
CA VAL A 871 1.81 21.58 -7.13
C VAL A 871 2.66 22.32 -8.18
N LEU A 872 2.47 22.11 -9.48
CA LEU A 872 3.27 22.80 -10.49
C LEU A 872 3.02 24.32 -10.49
N PHE A 873 1.81 24.76 -10.15
CA PHE A 873 1.44 26.17 -10.06
C PHE A 873 1.54 26.75 -8.64
N ASN A 874 1.76 25.92 -7.62
CA ASN A 874 1.71 26.29 -6.19
C ASN A 874 0.40 27.03 -5.81
N VAL A 875 -0.74 26.42 -6.16
CA VAL A 875 -2.09 26.98 -5.95
C VAL A 875 -3.01 26.00 -5.23
N ASN A 876 -4.17 26.49 -4.78
CA ASN A 876 -5.24 25.70 -4.16
C ASN A 876 -4.82 24.89 -2.92
N LYS A 877 -3.68 25.26 -2.30
CA LYS A 877 -3.33 24.77 -0.98
C LYS A 877 -4.39 25.22 0.02
N PRO A 878 -4.96 24.31 0.84
CA PRO A 878 -5.94 24.69 1.85
C PRO A 878 -5.35 25.77 2.77
N ALA A 879 -6.10 26.84 3.04
CA ALA A 879 -5.63 27.92 3.93
C ALA A 879 -5.32 27.44 5.36
N THR A 880 -5.88 26.30 5.76
CA THR A 880 -5.65 25.64 7.05
C THR A 880 -4.53 24.60 7.02
N ALA A 881 -3.88 24.37 5.87
CA ALA A 881 -2.81 23.39 5.76
C ALA A 881 -1.59 23.81 6.57
N THR A 882 -1.07 22.90 7.38
CA THR A 882 0.18 23.08 8.15
C THR A 882 1.42 22.59 7.41
N TRP A 883 1.25 22.20 6.15
CA TRP A 883 2.29 21.66 5.29
C TRP A 883 2.48 22.57 4.07
N GLU A 884 3.63 22.43 3.41
CA GLU A 884 3.94 23.07 2.13
C GLU A 884 4.04 22.00 1.03
N TYR A 885 3.80 22.38 -0.23
CA TYR A 885 4.10 21.47 -1.34
C TYR A 885 5.61 21.19 -1.39
N LEU A 886 5.97 20.05 -1.99
CA LEU A 886 7.36 19.63 -2.21
C LEU A 886 8.16 19.37 -0.92
N GLN A 887 7.48 18.99 0.16
CA GLN A 887 8.11 18.49 1.40
C GLN A 887 8.37 16.98 1.41
N ALA A 888 7.72 16.21 0.52
CA ALA A 888 7.99 14.78 0.38
C ALA A 888 9.43 14.51 -0.09
N ARG A 889 9.91 13.31 0.21
CA ARG A 889 11.24 12.82 -0.16
C ARG A 889 11.14 11.45 -0.81
N LEU A 890 12.11 11.09 -1.63
CA LEU A 890 12.14 9.77 -2.26
C LEU A 890 12.15 8.66 -1.20
N PRO A 891 11.20 7.71 -1.24
CA PRO A 891 11.15 6.57 -0.33
C PRO A 891 12.07 5.41 -0.77
N MET A 892 12.73 5.56 -1.92
CA MET A 892 13.74 4.65 -2.48
C MET A 892 14.56 5.38 -3.56
N GLU A 893 15.73 4.84 -3.90
CA GLU A 893 16.63 5.43 -4.90
C GLU A 893 16.06 5.38 -6.33
N LEU A 894 16.48 6.35 -7.15
CA LEU A 894 16.33 6.27 -8.60
C LEU A 894 17.69 5.89 -9.22
N PRO A 895 17.81 4.70 -9.82
CA PRO A 895 19.09 4.19 -10.27
C PRO A 895 19.63 4.93 -11.49
N SER A 896 20.94 4.84 -11.68
CA SER A 896 21.65 5.45 -12.81
C SER A 896 21.63 4.60 -14.07
N SER A 897 21.57 3.26 -13.92
CA SER A 897 21.42 2.32 -15.03
C SER A 897 20.93 0.95 -14.56
N ASP A 898 20.52 0.09 -15.50
CA ASP A 898 20.20 -1.31 -15.21
C ASP A 898 21.43 -2.06 -14.67
N ALA A 899 22.64 -1.71 -15.13
CA ALA A 899 23.89 -2.31 -14.67
C ALA A 899 24.21 -1.93 -13.21
N ALA A 900 23.91 -0.69 -12.80
CA ALA A 900 24.07 -0.26 -11.42
C ALA A 900 23.16 -1.05 -10.47
N VAL A 901 21.93 -1.37 -10.91
CA VAL A 901 20.99 -2.20 -10.16
C VAL A 901 21.43 -3.66 -10.11
N ALA A 902 21.90 -4.22 -11.22
CA ALA A 902 22.42 -5.59 -11.24
C ALA A 902 23.66 -5.79 -10.34
N ALA A 903 24.32 -4.71 -9.92
CA ALA A 903 25.45 -4.73 -8.99
C ALA A 903 25.04 -4.58 -7.51
N GLN A 904 23.76 -4.28 -7.22
CA GLN A 904 23.24 -4.17 -5.86
C GLN A 904 23.14 -5.53 -5.17
N TYR A 905 23.07 -5.49 -3.85
CA TYR A 905 22.57 -6.60 -3.06
C TYR A 905 21.04 -6.51 -2.98
N GLU A 906 20.33 -7.56 -3.39
CA GLU A 906 18.87 -7.55 -3.42
C GLU A 906 18.23 -7.35 -2.04
N ASP A 907 18.97 -7.58 -0.96
CA ASP A 907 18.51 -7.48 0.42
C ASP A 907 18.88 -6.20 1.16
N LEU A 908 19.61 -5.27 0.52
CA LEU A 908 20.09 -4.04 1.14
C LEU A 908 19.45 -2.81 0.47
N PRO A 909 18.90 -1.85 1.25
CA PRO A 909 18.48 -0.57 0.69
C PRO A 909 19.68 0.36 0.49
N ALA A 910 19.54 1.30 -0.45
CA ALA A 910 20.44 2.44 -0.61
C ALA A 910 21.89 2.08 -1.00
N ASP A 911 22.06 1.02 -1.80
CA ASP A 911 23.35 0.50 -2.23
C ASP A 911 23.54 0.58 -3.76
N THR A 912 22.67 1.31 -4.48
CA THR A 912 22.89 1.58 -5.89
C THR A 912 24.25 2.25 -6.10
N VAL A 913 25.04 1.76 -7.05
CA VAL A 913 26.28 2.45 -7.43
C VAL A 913 25.93 3.77 -8.15
N ASN A 914 26.30 4.90 -7.55
CA ASN A 914 26.09 6.25 -8.09
C ASN A 914 24.66 6.46 -8.62
N PRO A 915 23.62 6.42 -7.76
CA PRO A 915 22.24 6.59 -8.20
C PRO A 915 22.05 7.96 -8.88
N THR A 916 21.02 8.06 -9.74
CA THR A 916 20.62 9.36 -10.30
C THR A 916 20.11 10.28 -9.19
N PHE A 917 19.31 9.71 -8.28
CA PHE A 917 18.83 10.37 -7.07
C PHE A 917 18.85 9.36 -5.91
N ASN A 918 19.35 9.79 -4.77
CA ASN A 918 19.47 8.98 -3.56
C ASN A 918 18.12 8.81 -2.85
N LEU A 919 18.06 7.81 -1.98
CA LEU A 919 16.99 7.68 -0.99
C LEU A 919 16.93 8.96 -0.15
N GLY A 920 15.75 9.54 0.00
CA GLY A 920 15.57 10.78 0.74
C GLY A 920 15.78 12.06 -0.07
N ASP A 921 16.12 11.99 -1.36
CA ASP A 921 16.23 13.20 -2.19
C ASP A 921 14.87 13.87 -2.41
N GLY A 922 14.88 15.20 -2.49
CA GLY A 922 13.72 16.04 -2.76
C GLY A 922 14.02 17.51 -2.48
N SER A 923 13.62 18.38 -3.39
CA SER A 923 13.82 19.83 -3.35
C SER A 923 12.49 20.56 -3.10
N GLY A 924 12.54 21.68 -2.38
CA GLY A 924 11.43 22.64 -2.31
C GLY A 924 11.47 23.62 -3.49
N TYR A 925 10.46 24.49 -3.61
CA TYR A 925 10.41 25.51 -4.66
C TYR A 925 11.61 26.46 -4.67
#